data_AF-A0A517MS06-F1
#
_entry.id   AF-A0A517MS06-F1
#
_cell.length_a   1.000
_cell.length_b   1.000
_cell.length_c   1.000
_cell.angle_alpha   90.00
_cell.angle_beta   90.00
_cell.angle_gamma   90.00
#
_symmetry.space_group_name_H-M   'P 1'
#
loop_
_entity.id
_entity.type
_entity.pdbx_description
1 polymer ?
#
loop_
_entity_poly.entity_id
_entity_poly.type
_entity_poly.pdbx_seq_one_letter_code
_entity_poly.pdbx_strand_id
1 'polypeptide(L)'
;MLKRKRYLILVFGLVAIFKSVQPAHAAQTVYNDEAAYLADLATMGYVSAADGFESNNFWGLLETDSAPNVTNQGITWTGLGGGVTLNHGDDRSGQWALESTPPGSPFDGFLATANEPLFGFGGWFRSGNAGSGGQNDVSAFLNGSPGEFDGFGVPTSNYVFWGVIDTAGIGSLQFETEPVDPPEPGSGDPIDPSKTFYLDDFTFGFATAPSRREPGTRWNSTTGGTYATGSNWNGDATPLPTDNALFHLGSATPYTVNFSQGGAVSQTVVANDKVAFDLGGFQFNVLQANITRESLIVAERPGDVGELTLSNGTIAGVNAVVAHSTNSTGLLTVNDGATVSLTGTMRVGSGGNGTLDINAGGKVTSGGSGIAYGGIVGQLDGTGTVNVSGAGARWDTASFSPIAVGLGGTGTLNVSDGAFVTASTVVAGAKAGNGLVNEPTGMGTINVSGAGTLLSGTLTIAQDGPASMNVTDSARLSGSGGTIAVSADADVLLDGPDTSWTINIGGSSRGTLNVGVGDQIGSFASFPPPPLLTGTLTIQNGASVVAEETFIGKTRKGKGILTVTGPGSSWSSGSQFSGNTFIGHEGDGELNVLDGANIQTGQAMIGRHGLRDQLRGVANISGVGSTWTTPSAIWVGFNNDPQIYSGAGLFVAEGVLNVTEGGTVSSSQLGLASRKISIGKVNISGDGSAISTNSVSFGKTSTTTFTFGSNAEMTIADGGLLDVMNNIDVHHGLLTLDGGTINATSLRLHGAQLINPNDPNETGDTTVALTGTGQINANIENEGGHVEPGLSAGVLNVLGDYTQLIEGTLSIELGGIDNSDSLSPQYDQLSIDGIAMLGGALDVSLLDLGSGVFAPQLGDTFGFLSATGGFGGMFDEVNLPPLPTGLDWQLSPGGQSLFLNVVSSYTADFDDDGDVDGDDLSLWEESFGMNANADADLDGDSDGNDFLAWQREFAPSPSTSVALAIPEPSTLLLLLLALTYGTTFREHRQVPKLLAPCGLLVALFGATYCFAAVERYKTETEY
;
A
#
# COMPACT_ATOMS: atom_id res chain seq x y z
N MET A 1 -80.26 57.38 -2.17
CA MET A 1 -79.64 58.69 -1.84
C MET A 1 -79.85 58.96 -0.35
N LEU A 2 -78.78 59.36 0.36
CA LEU A 2 -78.70 59.86 1.75
C LEU A 2 -79.89 59.63 2.72
N LYS A 3 -79.59 59.00 3.87
CA LYS A 3 -80.00 59.32 5.29
C LYS A 3 -80.19 58.03 6.10
N ARG A 4 -79.42 57.79 7.17
CA ARG A 4 -79.61 58.23 8.58
C ARG A 4 -80.94 57.79 9.24
N LYS A 5 -80.83 57.04 10.35
CA LYS A 5 -81.65 56.99 11.60
C LYS A 5 -81.00 55.89 12.48
N ARG A 6 -80.39 56.06 13.66
CA ARG A 6 -80.55 56.84 14.92
C ARG A 6 -81.74 56.43 15.82
N TYR A 7 -81.36 55.95 17.03
CA TYR A 7 -82.06 55.96 18.35
C TYR A 7 -83.13 54.87 18.60
N LEU A 8 -83.35 54.26 19.79
CA LEU A 8 -82.82 54.34 21.17
C LEU A 8 -83.58 53.26 22.02
N ILE A 9 -82.87 52.41 22.79
CA ILE A 9 -83.15 51.92 24.18
C ILE A 9 -84.39 51.03 24.57
N LEU A 10 -84.05 49.87 25.20
CA LEU A 10 -84.73 49.03 26.26
C LEU A 10 -86.10 48.37 25.92
N VAL A 11 -86.42 47.08 26.15
CA VAL A 11 -86.09 46.03 27.16
C VAL A 11 -86.39 44.62 26.57
N PHE A 12 -85.83 43.55 27.19
CA PHE A 12 -86.07 42.08 27.07
C PHE A 12 -85.22 41.35 26.00
N GLY A 13 -84.56 40.22 26.25
CA GLY A 13 -84.46 39.29 27.38
C GLY A 13 -83.59 38.09 26.96
N LEU A 14 -82.84 37.53 27.92
CA LEU A 14 -81.95 36.35 27.88
C LEU A 14 -82.03 35.40 26.66
N VAL A 15 -80.91 35.24 25.94
CA VAL A 15 -80.11 33.98 25.81
C VAL A 15 -78.67 34.40 25.45
N ALA A 16 -77.75 34.39 26.41
CA ALA A 16 -76.30 34.47 26.20
C ALA A 16 -75.71 33.11 26.63
N ILE A 17 -75.32 32.26 25.68
CA ILE A 17 -73.93 32.07 25.22
C ILE A 17 -72.98 31.77 26.40
N PHE A 18 -72.93 30.50 26.80
CA PHE A 18 -71.66 29.85 27.11
C PHE A 18 -71.08 29.34 25.78
N LYS A 19 -70.34 30.19 25.05
CA LYS A 19 -69.27 29.68 24.19
C LYS A 19 -68.04 29.68 25.07
N SER A 20 -67.56 28.49 25.41
CA SER A 20 -66.26 28.27 26.02
C SER A 20 -65.20 29.03 25.22
N VAL A 21 -64.42 29.86 25.91
CA VAL A 21 -63.20 30.44 25.37
C VAL A 21 -62.21 29.28 25.24
N GLN A 22 -61.95 28.81 24.02
CA GLN A 22 -60.79 27.96 23.72
C GLN A 22 -59.53 28.84 23.81
N PRO A 23 -58.40 28.33 24.35
CA PRO A 23 -57.13 29.04 24.27
C PRO A 23 -56.70 29.19 22.80
N ALA A 24 -56.14 30.34 22.44
CA ALA A 24 -55.58 30.55 21.11
C ALA A 24 -54.33 29.68 20.95
N HIS A 25 -54.32 28.80 19.95
CA HIS A 25 -53.12 28.06 19.54
C HIS A 25 -52.17 29.00 18.79
N ALA A 26 -50.85 28.77 18.88
CA ALA A 26 -49.86 29.54 18.12
C ALA A 26 -50.08 29.39 16.59
N ALA A 27 -49.78 30.43 15.82
CA ALA A 27 -49.95 30.44 14.38
C ALA A 27 -49.01 29.43 13.70
N GLN A 28 -49.58 28.53 12.89
CA GLN A 28 -48.84 27.54 12.12
C GLN A 28 -48.14 28.20 10.92
N THR A 29 -46.91 27.77 10.63
CA THR A 29 -46.21 28.06 9.37
C THR A 29 -46.06 26.77 8.59
N VAL A 30 -46.15 26.81 7.27
CA VAL A 30 -45.99 25.64 6.39
C VAL A 30 -44.91 25.97 5.38
N TYR A 31 -44.04 25.01 5.14
CA TYR A 31 -42.92 25.16 4.23
C TYR A 31 -43.04 24.13 3.11
N ASN A 32 -42.76 24.56 1.88
CA ASN A 32 -42.88 23.71 0.70
C ASN A 32 -41.52 23.10 0.28
N ASP A 33 -40.45 23.46 0.98
CA ASP A 33 -39.12 22.89 0.86
C ASP A 33 -38.37 23.05 2.20
N GLU A 34 -37.40 22.17 2.40
CA GLU A 34 -36.59 22.05 3.61
C GLU A 34 -35.75 23.32 3.88
N ALA A 35 -35.19 23.92 2.82
CA ALA A 35 -34.34 25.10 2.95
C ALA A 35 -35.10 26.31 3.52
N ALA A 36 -36.36 26.49 3.12
CA ALA A 36 -37.23 27.52 3.66
C ALA A 36 -37.58 27.28 5.13
N TYR A 37 -37.78 26.02 5.53
CA TYR A 37 -38.01 25.63 6.92
C TYR A 37 -36.80 25.94 7.81
N LEU A 38 -35.60 25.51 7.38
CA LEU A 38 -34.35 25.73 8.10
C LEU A 38 -34.02 27.23 8.24
N ALA A 39 -34.30 28.03 7.20
CA ALA A 39 -34.07 29.47 7.23
C ALA A 39 -34.95 30.17 8.27
N ASP A 40 -36.22 29.79 8.39
CA ASP A 40 -37.14 30.43 9.34
C ASP A 40 -36.82 30.05 10.79
N LEU A 41 -36.45 28.79 11.03
CA LEU A 41 -35.93 28.33 12.34
C LEU A 41 -34.71 29.13 12.79
N ALA A 42 -33.77 29.41 11.87
CA ALA A 42 -32.61 30.24 12.16
C ALA A 42 -33.01 31.67 12.59
N THR A 43 -34.06 32.25 12.00
CA THR A 43 -34.58 33.56 12.43
C THR A 43 -35.23 33.53 13.81
N MET A 44 -35.78 32.38 14.21
CA MET A 44 -36.35 32.14 15.54
C MET A 44 -35.29 31.83 16.61
N GLY A 45 -33.99 31.84 16.24
CA GLY A 45 -32.88 31.59 17.14
C GLY A 45 -32.55 30.11 17.36
N TYR A 46 -33.08 29.21 16.52
CA TYR A 46 -32.78 27.79 16.52
C TYR A 46 -31.63 27.47 15.57
N VAL A 47 -30.73 26.57 15.96
CA VAL A 47 -29.65 26.05 15.10
C VAL A 47 -29.86 24.55 14.90
N SER A 48 -29.77 24.07 13.66
CA SER A 48 -29.80 22.64 13.34
C SER A 48 -28.54 21.95 13.89
N ALA A 49 -28.72 20.89 14.66
CA ALA A 49 -27.65 20.08 15.26
C ALA A 49 -27.44 18.74 14.54
N ALA A 50 -28.48 18.21 13.89
CA ALA A 50 -28.43 17.08 12.98
C ALA A 50 -29.66 17.13 12.06
N ASP A 51 -29.48 16.73 10.81
CA ASP A 51 -30.53 16.64 9.81
C ASP A 51 -30.43 15.29 9.07
N GLY A 52 -31.54 14.56 9.04
CA GLY A 52 -31.63 13.20 8.51
C GLY A 52 -32.69 13.01 7.43
N PHE A 53 -33.21 14.07 6.81
CA PHE A 53 -34.20 13.92 5.73
C PHE A 53 -33.62 13.08 4.56
N GLU A 54 -34.22 11.92 4.27
CA GLU A 54 -33.76 11.00 3.21
C GLU A 54 -34.05 11.55 1.80
N SER A 55 -33.31 11.08 0.78
CA SER A 55 -33.57 11.42 -0.63
C SER A 55 -34.50 10.39 -1.29
N ASN A 56 -35.70 10.82 -1.69
CA ASN A 56 -36.68 10.34 -2.70
C ASN A 56 -36.87 8.85 -3.10
N ASN A 57 -36.02 7.88 -2.74
CA ASN A 57 -35.98 6.55 -3.36
C ASN A 57 -36.31 5.36 -2.45
N PHE A 58 -36.51 5.54 -1.14
CA PHE A 58 -37.01 4.50 -0.23
C PHE A 58 -38.22 5.05 0.54
N TRP A 59 -39.35 4.34 0.50
CA TRP A 59 -40.60 4.73 1.18
C TRP A 59 -41.21 3.49 1.86
N GLY A 60 -41.69 3.62 3.10
CA GLY A 60 -42.48 2.58 3.78
C GLY A 60 -43.93 2.48 3.24
N LEU A 61 -44.48 1.26 3.14
CA LEU A 61 -45.87 1.02 2.69
C LEU A 61 -46.83 0.90 3.90
N LEU A 62 -47.99 1.57 3.87
CA LEU A 62 -49.04 1.50 4.90
C LEU A 62 -50.28 0.74 4.37
N GLU A 63 -50.62 -0.41 4.98
CA GLU A 63 -51.86 -1.17 4.77
C GLU A 63 -52.63 -1.30 6.10
N THR A 64 -53.96 -1.17 6.10
CA THR A 64 -54.77 -0.94 7.33
C THR A 64 -55.57 -2.16 7.81
N ASP A 65 -55.57 -2.39 9.14
CA ASP A 65 -56.69 -2.94 9.94
C ASP A 65 -56.53 -2.65 11.47
N SER A 66 -57.60 -2.13 12.11
CA SER A 66 -57.85 -1.57 13.49
C SER A 66 -56.80 -1.57 14.66
N ALA A 67 -56.56 -0.41 15.33
CA ALA A 67 -55.67 -0.25 16.52
C ALA A 67 -56.28 0.68 17.63
N PRO A 68 -55.94 0.50 18.93
CA PRO A 68 -56.50 1.28 20.06
C PRO A 68 -55.75 2.61 20.35
N ASN A 69 -56.41 3.52 21.10
CA ASN A 69 -55.84 4.81 21.53
C ASN A 69 -54.54 4.65 22.35
N VAL A 70 -53.56 5.52 22.14
CA VAL A 70 -52.25 5.51 22.83
C VAL A 70 -51.99 6.86 23.47
N THR A 71 -51.59 6.92 24.75
CA THR A 71 -51.17 8.16 25.41
C THR A 71 -49.66 8.15 25.64
N ASN A 72 -48.94 9.12 25.10
CA ASN A 72 -47.49 9.29 25.29
C ASN A 72 -47.17 10.74 25.67
N GLN A 73 -46.34 10.93 26.70
CA GLN A 73 -45.91 12.24 27.24
C GLN A 73 -47.03 13.28 27.44
N GLY A 74 -48.22 12.83 27.84
CA GLY A 74 -49.38 13.70 28.12
C GLY A 74 -50.28 13.99 26.91
N ILE A 75 -49.91 13.52 25.72
CA ILE A 75 -50.71 13.64 24.49
C ILE A 75 -51.36 12.29 24.18
N THR A 76 -52.69 12.28 23.99
CA THR A 76 -53.43 11.08 23.61
C THR A 76 -53.71 11.04 22.11
N TRP A 77 -53.29 9.96 21.48
CA TRP A 77 -53.49 9.60 20.08
C TRP A 77 -54.74 8.73 19.97
N THR A 78 -55.74 9.21 19.24
CA THR A 78 -57.02 8.51 19.05
C THR A 78 -57.19 8.10 17.60
N GLY A 79 -57.27 6.79 17.33
CA GLY A 79 -57.63 6.25 16.03
C GLY A 79 -59.14 6.03 15.95
N LEU A 80 -59.84 6.74 15.07
CA LEU A 80 -61.25 6.47 14.77
C LEU A 80 -61.34 5.94 13.33
N GLY A 81 -61.21 4.62 13.18
CA GLY A 81 -61.60 3.93 11.94
C GLY A 81 -60.51 3.26 11.09
N GLY A 82 -59.51 2.61 11.68
CA GLY A 82 -58.51 1.78 10.98
C GLY A 82 -57.16 1.76 11.73
N GLY A 83 -56.43 0.65 11.73
CA GLY A 83 -55.28 0.41 12.62
C GLY A 83 -53.93 0.38 11.96
N VAL A 84 -52.89 0.48 12.81
CA VAL A 84 -51.46 0.62 12.47
C VAL A 84 -50.74 -0.73 12.63
N THR A 85 -49.94 -1.13 11.64
CA THR A 85 -48.97 -2.24 11.75
C THR A 85 -47.73 -1.95 10.89
N LEU A 86 -46.56 -2.33 11.39
CA LEU A 86 -45.28 -2.36 10.66
C LEU A 86 -44.79 -3.81 10.71
N ASN A 87 -44.47 -4.45 9.58
CA ASN A 87 -43.54 -5.58 9.66
C ASN A 87 -42.76 -5.86 8.37
N HIS A 88 -41.46 -6.09 8.56
CA HIS A 88 -40.77 -7.23 7.98
C HIS A 88 -39.68 -7.76 8.95
N GLY A 89 -40.03 -8.71 9.83
CA GLY A 89 -39.08 -9.57 10.57
C GLY A 89 -39.46 -9.89 12.03
N ASP A 90 -39.82 -11.15 12.28
CA ASP A 90 -40.27 -11.80 13.52
C ASP A 90 -39.60 -11.34 14.85
N ASP A 91 -40.34 -10.66 15.75
CA ASP A 91 -40.62 -11.14 17.13
C ASP A 91 -41.49 -10.17 17.98
N ARG A 92 -42.41 -10.78 18.75
CA ARG A 92 -43.02 -10.35 20.05
C ARG A 92 -44.30 -9.51 20.11
N SER A 93 -45.23 -10.12 20.83
CA SER A 93 -46.48 -9.63 21.40
C SER A 93 -46.30 -8.50 22.43
N GLY A 94 -47.03 -7.40 22.22
CA GLY A 94 -47.62 -6.63 23.31
C GLY A 94 -46.77 -5.52 23.92
N GLN A 95 -46.40 -4.50 23.13
CA GLN A 95 -46.25 -3.09 23.50
C GLN A 95 -45.92 -2.33 22.20
N TRP A 96 -46.73 -1.34 21.81
CA TRP A 96 -46.49 -0.52 20.61
C TRP A 96 -45.98 0.87 21.03
N ALA A 97 -44.84 1.29 20.49
CA ALA A 97 -44.33 2.65 20.53
C ALA A 97 -44.23 3.18 19.08
N LEU A 98 -44.40 4.49 18.88
CA LEU A 98 -43.83 5.17 17.71
C LEU A 98 -42.32 5.09 17.90
N GLU A 99 -41.67 4.13 17.24
CA GLU A 99 -40.21 4.06 17.16
C GLU A 99 -39.73 4.99 16.06
N SER A 100 -38.84 5.91 16.43
CA SER A 100 -37.91 6.56 15.50
C SER A 100 -36.71 5.63 15.36
N THR A 101 -36.57 4.98 14.20
CA THR A 101 -35.44 4.15 13.68
C THR A 101 -35.62 2.61 13.64
N PRO A 102 -35.12 1.94 12.58
CA PRO A 102 -34.77 0.52 12.62
C PRO A 102 -33.53 0.27 13.52
N PRO A 103 -33.27 -0.98 13.93
CA PRO A 103 -32.14 -1.31 14.80
C PRO A 103 -30.80 -0.96 14.14
N GLY A 104 -30.14 0.11 14.61
CA GLY A 104 -28.72 0.38 14.32
C GLY A 104 -28.31 1.78 13.82
N SER A 105 -29.24 2.71 13.54
CA SER A 105 -28.90 4.12 13.26
C SER A 105 -29.19 5.00 14.49
N PRO A 106 -28.35 5.98 14.85
CA PRO A 106 -28.63 6.88 15.98
C PRO A 106 -29.60 8.02 15.66
N PHE A 107 -29.92 8.35 14.39
CA PHE A 107 -30.83 9.45 14.04
C PHE A 107 -31.62 9.19 12.76
N ASP A 108 -32.90 9.53 12.81
CA ASP A 108 -33.84 9.67 11.68
C ASP A 108 -34.78 10.83 12.08
N GLY A 109 -34.58 12.02 11.48
CA GLY A 109 -35.28 13.26 11.86
C GLY A 109 -34.43 14.53 12.04
N PHE A 110 -35.10 15.61 12.48
CA PHE A 110 -34.53 16.95 12.67
C PHE A 110 -34.27 17.29 14.15
N LEU A 111 -33.06 17.74 14.49
CA LEU A 111 -32.67 18.21 15.83
C LEU A 111 -32.29 19.69 15.80
N ALA A 112 -32.99 20.53 16.57
CA ALA A 112 -32.66 21.95 16.75
C ALA A 112 -32.44 22.34 18.21
N THR A 113 -31.55 23.31 18.46
CA THR A 113 -31.22 23.80 19.81
C THR A 113 -31.62 25.26 20.03
N ALA A 114 -32.40 25.55 21.10
CA ALA A 114 -32.61 26.89 21.69
C ALA A 114 -32.96 26.80 23.20
N ASN A 115 -33.11 27.95 23.88
CA ASN A 115 -33.39 28.04 25.33
C ASN A 115 -34.84 27.68 25.76
N GLU A 116 -35.78 27.63 24.82
CA GLU A 116 -37.19 27.31 25.05
C GLU A 116 -37.55 26.03 24.27
N PRO A 117 -38.29 25.07 24.86
CA PRO A 117 -38.69 23.86 24.17
C PRO A 117 -39.64 24.19 23.03
N LEU A 118 -39.17 23.96 21.80
CA LEU A 118 -39.99 24.00 20.61
C LEU A 118 -40.59 22.62 20.37
N PHE A 119 -41.80 22.56 19.85
CA PHE A 119 -42.37 21.31 19.32
C PHE A 119 -42.57 21.51 17.82
N GLY A 120 -41.58 21.08 17.04
CA GLY A 120 -41.73 20.95 15.59
C GLY A 120 -42.43 19.64 15.26
N PHE A 121 -43.30 19.65 14.26
CA PHE A 121 -43.88 18.44 13.67
C PHE A 121 -43.60 18.46 12.16
N GLY A 122 -42.57 17.77 11.72
CA GLY A 122 -42.23 17.63 10.29
C GLY A 122 -42.39 16.19 9.85
N GLY A 123 -42.86 15.97 8.62
CA GLY A 123 -42.90 14.66 7.97
C GLY A 123 -43.31 14.80 6.51
N TRP A 124 -43.05 13.77 5.71
CA TRP A 124 -43.39 13.76 4.28
C TRP A 124 -44.81 13.27 4.07
N PHE A 125 -45.55 13.95 3.19
CA PHE A 125 -46.92 13.61 2.85
C PHE A 125 -47.07 13.34 1.35
N ARG A 126 -47.53 12.14 0.98
CA ARG A 126 -47.86 11.78 -0.42
C ARG A 126 -49.19 11.04 -0.51
N SER A 127 -50.03 11.40 -1.47
CA SER A 127 -51.21 10.60 -1.85
C SER A 127 -50.82 9.52 -2.87
N GLY A 128 -51.40 8.33 -2.74
CA GLY A 128 -51.21 7.23 -3.67
C GLY A 128 -51.62 7.60 -5.11
N ASN A 129 -50.70 7.36 -6.05
CA ASN A 129 -50.83 7.50 -7.50
C ASN A 129 -51.19 8.90 -8.06
N ALA A 130 -50.18 9.55 -8.65
CA ALA A 130 -50.31 10.82 -9.40
C ALA A 130 -51.15 10.74 -10.71
N GLY A 131 -51.85 9.62 -10.97
CA GLY A 131 -52.48 9.31 -12.26
C GLY A 131 -54.01 9.27 -12.27
N SER A 132 -54.67 9.16 -11.12
CA SER A 132 -56.13 9.16 -11.01
C SER A 132 -56.53 10.25 -10.03
N GLY A 133 -57.16 11.32 -10.51
CA GLY A 133 -57.50 12.55 -9.76
C GLY A 133 -58.44 12.41 -8.55
N GLY A 134 -58.32 11.36 -7.75
CA GLY A 134 -58.87 11.25 -6.41
C GLY A 134 -57.99 12.03 -5.44
N GLN A 135 -58.52 13.13 -4.93
CA GLN A 135 -57.91 13.97 -3.91
C GLN A 135 -58.30 13.41 -2.55
N ASN A 136 -57.34 12.97 -1.73
CA ASN A 136 -57.65 12.56 -0.36
C ASN A 136 -57.51 13.78 0.56
N ASP A 137 -58.61 14.22 1.16
CA ASP A 137 -58.60 15.26 2.20
C ASP A 137 -58.13 14.63 3.52
N VAL A 138 -56.95 15.05 3.98
CA VAL A 138 -56.43 14.71 5.32
C VAL A 138 -56.70 15.90 6.22
N SER A 139 -57.49 15.69 7.27
CA SER A 139 -57.78 16.69 8.31
C SER A 139 -57.02 16.37 9.58
N ALA A 140 -56.46 17.38 10.24
CA ALA A 140 -55.86 17.24 11.56
C ALA A 140 -56.69 18.00 12.62
N PHE A 141 -56.69 17.49 13.84
CA PHE A 141 -57.46 17.99 14.98
C PHE A 141 -56.55 18.09 16.19
N LEU A 142 -56.64 19.22 16.90
CA LEU A 142 -55.91 19.48 18.14
C LEU A 142 -56.93 19.59 19.27
N ASN A 143 -56.81 18.78 20.32
CA ASN A 143 -57.76 18.72 21.44
C ASN A 143 -59.22 18.49 21.04
N GLY A 144 -59.46 17.78 19.93
CA GLY A 144 -60.81 17.55 19.40
C GLY A 144 -61.47 18.81 18.81
N SER A 145 -60.75 19.92 18.67
CA SER A 145 -61.14 21.00 17.77
C SER A 145 -60.46 20.79 16.43
N PRO A 146 -61.11 21.07 15.29
CA PRO A 146 -60.37 21.21 14.04
C PRO A 146 -59.27 22.23 14.33
N GLY A 147 -58.00 21.88 14.08
CA GLY A 147 -57.09 22.98 13.86
C GLY A 147 -57.69 23.75 12.70
N GLU A 148 -57.94 25.06 12.82
CA GLU A 148 -58.22 25.85 11.63
C GLU A 148 -56.93 25.85 10.80
N PHE A 149 -56.70 24.75 10.06
CA PHE A 149 -55.75 24.63 8.96
C PHE A 149 -56.33 25.33 7.72
N ASP A 150 -57.06 26.43 7.94
CA ASP A 150 -57.79 27.19 6.93
C ASP A 150 -56.77 27.90 6.05
N GLY A 151 -56.48 27.32 4.88
CA GLY A 151 -55.62 27.97 3.89
C GLY A 151 -54.88 27.07 2.91
N PHE A 152 -54.96 25.74 3.02
CA PHE A 152 -54.30 24.86 2.05
C PHE A 152 -55.28 24.32 1.03
N GLY A 153 -55.05 24.68 -0.23
CA GLY A 153 -55.54 23.90 -1.36
C GLY A 153 -54.96 22.49 -1.26
N VAL A 154 -55.78 21.51 -1.63
CA VAL A 154 -55.48 20.09 -1.77
C VAL A 154 -53.99 19.83 -2.09
N PRO A 155 -53.29 18.93 -1.38
CA PRO A 155 -51.89 18.59 -1.67
C PRO A 155 -51.78 18.04 -3.10
N THR A 156 -51.36 18.88 -4.05
CA THR A 156 -51.09 18.44 -5.43
C THR A 156 -49.63 18.02 -5.50
N SER A 157 -49.38 16.70 -5.51
CA SER A 157 -48.13 16.04 -5.91
C SER A 157 -46.79 16.50 -5.30
N ASN A 158 -46.76 17.45 -4.38
CA ASN A 158 -45.55 18.08 -3.85
C ASN A 158 -45.46 17.99 -2.33
N TYR A 159 -44.21 17.85 -1.87
CA TYR A 159 -43.77 17.72 -0.49
C TYR A 159 -44.22 18.89 0.38
N VAL A 160 -44.68 18.63 1.61
CA VAL A 160 -45.17 19.65 2.53
C VAL A 160 -44.59 19.42 3.92
N PHE A 161 -43.90 20.43 4.44
CA PHE A 161 -43.42 20.49 5.82
C PHE A 161 -44.41 21.28 6.67
N TRP A 162 -44.77 20.75 7.83
CA TRP A 162 -45.55 21.49 8.80
C TRP A 162 -44.63 22.09 9.87
N GLY A 163 -44.89 23.35 10.21
CA GLY A 163 -43.99 24.15 11.05
C GLY A 163 -44.18 23.96 12.54
N VAL A 164 -43.70 24.94 13.28
CA VAL A 164 -43.51 24.94 14.73
C VAL A 164 -44.83 25.19 15.48
N ILE A 165 -45.10 24.43 16.55
CA ILE A 165 -46.21 24.71 17.50
C ILE A 165 -45.67 24.97 18.91
N ASP A 166 -46.22 25.99 19.59
CA ASP A 166 -46.08 26.19 21.04
C ASP A 166 -47.05 25.25 21.78
N THR A 167 -46.54 24.39 22.67
CA THR A 167 -47.34 23.34 23.35
C THR A 167 -48.09 23.79 24.59
N ALA A 168 -48.09 25.07 24.93
CA ALA A 168 -48.95 25.56 26.00
C ALA A 168 -50.44 25.31 25.69
N GLY A 169 -50.97 24.15 26.12
CA GLY A 169 -52.39 23.80 26.04
C GLY A 169 -52.78 22.62 25.14
N ILE A 170 -51.86 21.83 24.59
CA ILE A 170 -52.19 20.64 23.75
C ILE A 170 -52.26 19.36 24.61
N GLY A 171 -53.32 18.59 24.48
CA GLY A 171 -53.63 17.33 25.17
C GLY A 171 -54.09 16.17 24.28
N SER A 172 -54.51 16.41 23.03
CA SER A 172 -54.68 15.39 21.98
C SER A 172 -54.37 15.91 20.58
N LEU A 173 -53.89 15.03 19.71
CA LEU A 173 -53.68 15.26 18.27
C LEU A 173 -54.34 14.10 17.52
N GLN A 174 -55.12 14.40 16.50
CA GLN A 174 -55.91 13.42 15.74
C GLN A 174 -55.79 13.73 14.24
N PHE A 175 -55.68 12.70 13.41
CA PHE A 175 -55.75 12.79 11.95
C PHE A 175 -57.00 12.04 11.47
N GLU A 176 -57.75 12.63 10.55
CA GLU A 176 -58.89 12.01 9.87
C GLU A 176 -58.62 12.02 8.36
N THR A 177 -58.79 10.87 7.72
CA THR A 177 -58.90 10.74 6.27
C THR A 177 -60.37 10.56 5.91
N GLU A 178 -60.79 10.92 4.69
CA GLU A 178 -62.13 10.52 4.24
C GLU A 178 -62.33 8.98 4.37
N PRO A 179 -63.54 8.51 4.73
CA PRO A 179 -63.79 7.09 4.90
C PRO A 179 -63.52 6.29 3.61
N VAL A 180 -62.81 5.17 3.74
CA VAL A 180 -62.79 4.14 2.71
C VAL A 180 -64.17 3.48 2.72
N ASP A 181 -64.93 3.58 1.62
CA ASP A 181 -66.13 2.75 1.47
C ASP A 181 -65.73 1.29 1.68
N PRO A 182 -66.37 0.54 2.59
CA PRO A 182 -65.99 -0.84 2.84
C PRO A 182 -66.19 -1.65 1.55
N PRO A 183 -65.28 -2.58 1.21
CA PRO A 183 -65.49 -3.45 0.07
C PRO A 183 -66.81 -4.21 0.24
N GLU A 184 -67.61 -4.31 -0.84
CA GLU A 184 -68.85 -5.09 -0.79
C GLU A 184 -68.55 -6.52 -0.31
N PRO A 185 -69.33 -7.08 0.64
CA PRO A 185 -69.03 -8.39 1.20
C PRO A 185 -69.02 -9.47 0.11
N GLY A 186 -67.83 -9.95 -0.25
CA GLY A 186 -67.62 -11.08 -1.17
C GLY A 186 -67.02 -10.77 -2.54
N SER A 187 -66.60 -9.53 -2.84
CA SER A 187 -66.04 -9.20 -4.16
C SER A 187 -64.60 -9.65 -4.38
N GLY A 188 -63.80 -9.86 -3.32
CA GLY A 188 -62.38 -10.20 -3.47
C GLY A 188 -61.53 -9.15 -4.18
N ASP A 189 -62.07 -7.94 -4.40
CA ASP A 189 -61.30 -6.83 -4.97
C ASP A 189 -60.30 -6.32 -3.92
N PRO A 190 -59.01 -6.17 -4.28
CA PRO A 190 -58.03 -5.53 -3.43
C PRO A 190 -58.39 -4.05 -3.21
N ILE A 191 -58.12 -3.56 -2.01
CA ILE A 191 -58.31 -2.16 -1.58
C ILE A 191 -57.60 -1.22 -2.58
N ASP A 192 -58.28 -0.16 -3.00
CA ASP A 192 -57.77 0.81 -3.99
C ASP A 192 -56.55 1.59 -3.45
N PRO A 193 -55.34 1.41 -4.03
CA PRO A 193 -54.11 2.08 -3.58
C PRO A 193 -54.10 3.59 -3.83
N SER A 194 -55.10 4.16 -4.53
CA SER A 194 -55.27 5.62 -4.67
C SER A 194 -55.78 6.29 -3.39
N LYS A 195 -56.25 5.51 -2.41
CA LYS A 195 -56.69 5.99 -1.08
C LYS A 195 -55.63 5.84 0.01
N THR A 196 -54.41 5.43 -0.35
CA THR A 196 -53.28 5.26 0.57
C THR A 196 -52.54 6.59 0.79
N PHE A 197 -52.08 6.80 2.01
CA PHE A 197 -51.29 7.95 2.42
C PHE A 197 -49.93 7.47 2.96
N TYR A 198 -48.83 8.11 2.54
CA TYR A 198 -47.46 7.76 2.94
C TYR A 198 -46.91 8.78 3.93
N LEU A 199 -46.45 8.32 5.10
CA LEU A 199 -45.65 9.07 6.06
C LEU A 199 -44.21 8.59 5.97
N ASP A 200 -43.26 9.52 5.92
CA ASP A 200 -41.83 9.27 6.14
C ASP A 200 -41.22 10.38 6.99
N ASP A 201 -40.14 10.08 7.72
CA ASP A 201 -39.34 11.00 8.55
C ASP A 201 -40.14 11.82 9.58
N PHE A 202 -41.20 11.25 10.16
CA PHE A 202 -42.07 11.98 11.10
C PHE A 202 -41.42 12.14 12.47
N THR A 203 -40.96 13.35 12.79
CA THR A 203 -40.20 13.61 14.04
C THR A 203 -40.85 14.70 14.90
N PHE A 204 -41.00 14.42 16.20
CA PHE A 204 -41.16 15.46 17.21
C PHE A 204 -39.78 15.92 17.66
N GLY A 205 -39.33 17.05 17.13
CA GLY A 205 -38.12 17.69 17.61
C GLY A 205 -38.36 18.23 19.01
N PHE A 206 -37.87 17.52 20.04
CA PHE A 206 -37.59 18.17 21.31
C PHE A 206 -36.31 18.97 21.09
N ALA A 207 -36.37 20.30 21.18
CA ALA A 207 -35.18 20.99 21.69
C ALA A 207 -34.93 20.32 23.04
N THR A 208 -33.89 19.48 23.14
CA THR A 208 -33.64 18.70 24.35
C THR A 208 -33.78 19.66 25.52
N ALA A 209 -34.84 19.50 26.32
CA ALA A 209 -34.78 20.03 27.65
C ALA A 209 -33.48 19.43 28.20
N PRO A 210 -32.45 20.24 28.51
CA PRO A 210 -31.12 19.73 28.84
C PRO A 210 -31.32 18.66 29.87
N SER A 211 -30.97 17.40 29.51
CA SER A 211 -31.26 16.16 30.26
C SER A 211 -31.89 16.50 31.58
N ARG A 212 -33.24 16.57 31.70
CA ARG A 212 -33.84 17.08 32.94
C ARG A 212 -33.20 16.26 34.04
N ARG A 213 -32.35 16.89 34.86
CA ARG A 213 -31.44 16.20 35.76
C ARG A 213 -32.34 15.30 36.55
N GLU A 214 -32.23 13.99 36.36
CA GLU A 214 -33.13 13.11 37.08
C GLU A 214 -32.99 13.45 38.56
N PRO A 215 -34.10 13.54 39.33
CA PRO A 215 -34.05 13.95 40.72
C PRO A 215 -32.96 13.13 41.43
N GLY A 216 -31.87 13.80 41.76
CA GLY A 216 -30.71 13.21 42.38
C GLY A 216 -30.52 13.84 43.74
N THR A 217 -30.06 13.04 44.68
CA THR A 217 -29.66 13.51 46.00
C THR A 217 -28.42 14.38 45.78
N ARG A 218 -28.57 15.70 46.03
CA ARG A 218 -27.53 16.70 45.73
C ARG A 218 -26.60 16.89 46.91
N TRP A 219 -25.29 16.87 46.64
CA TRP A 219 -24.29 17.26 47.62
C TRP A 219 -24.50 18.73 48.00
N ASN A 220 -24.38 19.06 49.29
CA ASN A 220 -24.63 20.41 49.80
C ASN A 220 -23.46 21.03 50.60
N SER A 221 -22.41 20.25 50.89
CA SER A 221 -21.28 20.74 51.69
C SER A 221 -20.18 21.37 50.81
N THR A 222 -20.03 22.68 50.90
CA THR A 222 -19.00 23.47 50.19
C THR A 222 -17.58 23.28 50.72
N THR A 223 -17.40 22.61 51.86
CA THR A 223 -16.09 22.35 52.47
C THR A 223 -15.66 20.89 52.36
N GLY A 224 -16.47 20.04 51.71
CA GLY A 224 -16.28 18.61 51.68
C GLY A 224 -16.87 17.90 52.90
N GLY A 225 -16.56 16.62 53.08
CA GLY A 225 -17.09 15.81 54.17
C GLY A 225 -17.10 14.31 53.87
N THR A 226 -17.73 13.52 54.74
CA THR A 226 -17.88 12.07 54.53
C THR A 226 -19.11 11.77 53.68
N TYR A 227 -18.97 10.92 52.65
CA TYR A 227 -20.05 10.53 51.73
C TYR A 227 -21.28 9.99 52.48
N ALA A 228 -21.05 9.14 53.49
CA ALA A 228 -22.08 8.46 54.27
C ALA A 228 -22.77 9.33 55.33
N THR A 229 -22.47 10.64 55.40
CA THR A 229 -23.12 11.55 56.37
C THR A 229 -24.31 12.26 55.71
N GLY A 230 -25.52 11.95 56.16
CA GLY A 230 -26.77 12.47 55.56
C GLY A 230 -26.84 14.00 55.47
N SER A 231 -26.33 14.73 56.46
CA SER A 231 -26.34 16.20 56.46
C SER A 231 -25.48 16.85 55.37
N ASN A 232 -24.61 16.09 54.70
CA ASN A 232 -23.85 16.55 53.54
C ASN A 232 -24.64 16.47 52.22
N TRP A 233 -25.90 16.02 52.30
CA TRP A 233 -26.81 15.88 51.18
C TRP A 233 -28.10 16.67 51.42
N ASN A 234 -28.65 17.23 50.35
CA ASN A 234 -29.97 17.86 50.39
C ASN A 234 -31.03 16.82 50.78
N GLY A 235 -31.81 17.12 51.82
CA GLY A 235 -32.78 16.20 52.40
C GLY A 235 -32.27 15.41 53.62
N ASP A 236 -31.04 15.71 54.09
CA ASP A 236 -30.42 15.11 55.29
C ASP A 236 -30.32 13.56 55.23
N ALA A 237 -30.25 13.00 54.03
CA ALA A 237 -30.20 11.57 53.77
C ALA A 237 -29.15 11.22 52.72
N THR A 238 -28.42 10.13 52.95
CA THR A 238 -27.45 9.61 51.98
C THR A 238 -28.15 8.98 50.76
N PRO A 239 -27.60 9.11 49.54
CA PRO A 239 -28.15 8.46 48.35
C PRO A 239 -28.29 6.94 48.51
N LEU A 240 -29.41 6.39 48.04
CA LEU A 240 -29.67 4.95 47.93
C LEU A 240 -29.12 4.39 46.60
N PRO A 241 -29.01 3.06 46.46
CA PRO A 241 -28.58 2.42 45.21
C PRO A 241 -29.43 2.75 43.98
N THR A 242 -30.68 3.18 44.17
CA THR A 242 -31.59 3.62 43.10
C THR A 242 -31.50 5.11 42.80
N ASP A 243 -30.81 5.88 43.63
CA ASP A 243 -30.73 7.34 43.52
C ASP A 243 -29.55 7.76 42.65
N ASN A 244 -29.59 8.99 42.13
CA ASN A 244 -28.43 9.61 41.50
C ASN A 244 -27.68 10.47 42.53
N ALA A 245 -26.36 10.30 42.63
CA ALA A 245 -25.49 11.18 43.41
C ALA A 245 -25.05 12.37 42.55
N LEU A 246 -25.30 13.59 43.04
CA LEU A 246 -25.19 14.78 42.22
C LEU A 246 -24.33 15.88 42.86
N PHE A 247 -23.19 16.18 42.24
CA PHE A 247 -22.24 17.21 42.68
C PHE A 247 -22.31 18.42 41.75
N HIS A 248 -22.84 19.53 42.26
CA HIS A 248 -23.08 20.75 41.48
C HIS A 248 -23.32 21.97 42.37
N LEU A 249 -22.34 22.29 43.22
CA LEU A 249 -22.31 23.49 44.02
C LEU A 249 -21.95 24.74 43.19
N GLY A 250 -21.34 24.56 42.01
CA GLY A 250 -20.73 25.67 41.27
C GLY A 250 -19.49 26.19 42.00
N SER A 251 -18.83 25.34 42.78
CA SER A 251 -17.71 25.75 43.63
C SER A 251 -16.46 25.98 42.79
N ALA A 252 -15.90 27.19 42.85
CA ALA A 252 -14.61 27.50 42.24
C ALA A 252 -13.44 26.82 42.97
N THR A 253 -13.60 26.49 44.26
CA THR A 253 -12.59 25.81 45.08
C THR A 253 -12.85 24.31 45.14
N PRO A 254 -11.83 23.45 44.94
CA PRO A 254 -11.97 22.01 45.11
C PRO A 254 -12.37 21.63 46.54
N TYR A 255 -13.15 20.55 46.69
CA TYR A 255 -13.48 19.97 47.99
C TYR A 255 -13.39 18.44 47.98
N THR A 256 -13.14 17.85 49.14
CA THR A 256 -12.92 16.40 49.28
C THR A 256 -14.13 15.68 49.87
N VAL A 257 -14.54 14.60 49.22
CA VAL A 257 -15.54 13.64 49.67
C VAL A 257 -14.82 12.37 50.13
N ASN A 258 -14.86 12.09 51.43
CA ASN A 258 -14.21 10.94 52.03
C ASN A 258 -15.17 9.77 52.16
N PHE A 259 -14.74 8.57 51.79
CA PHE A 259 -15.51 7.34 51.92
C PHE A 259 -15.02 6.55 53.13
N SER A 260 -15.90 6.34 54.11
CA SER A 260 -15.64 5.51 55.29
C SER A 260 -16.17 4.08 55.16
N GLN A 261 -16.84 3.79 54.05
CA GLN A 261 -17.42 2.50 53.66
C GLN A 261 -17.67 2.51 52.15
N GLY A 262 -17.93 1.33 51.57
CA GLY A 262 -18.45 1.26 50.21
C GLY A 262 -19.82 1.96 50.09
N GLY A 263 -20.21 2.25 48.86
CA GLY A 263 -21.50 2.88 48.56
C GLY A 263 -22.07 2.35 47.25
N ALA A 264 -23.36 2.59 47.04
CA ALA A 264 -23.97 2.32 45.76
C ALA A 264 -25.01 3.36 45.38
N VAL A 265 -25.05 3.73 44.10
CA VAL A 265 -26.01 4.65 43.48
C VAL A 265 -26.31 4.22 42.05
N SER A 266 -27.38 4.74 41.46
CA SER A 266 -27.75 4.47 40.07
C SER A 266 -26.81 5.17 39.09
N GLN A 267 -26.53 6.45 39.37
CA GLN A 267 -25.66 7.30 38.57
C GLN A 267 -24.88 8.25 39.49
N THR A 268 -23.67 8.63 39.11
CA THR A 268 -22.92 9.72 39.75
C THR A 268 -22.57 10.77 38.72
N VAL A 269 -22.95 12.02 39.00
CA VAL A 269 -22.71 13.16 38.11
C VAL A 269 -21.94 14.24 38.85
N VAL A 270 -20.72 14.51 38.39
CA VAL A 270 -19.95 15.71 38.72
C VAL A 270 -20.19 16.69 37.58
N ALA A 271 -21.11 17.62 37.77
CA ALA A 271 -21.44 18.60 36.75
C ALA A 271 -20.49 19.80 36.85
N ASN A 272 -20.99 21.04 36.97
CA ASN A 272 -20.14 22.21 37.21
C ASN A 272 -19.53 22.26 38.64
N ASP A 273 -18.58 21.40 38.96
CA ASP A 273 -17.93 21.32 40.28
C ASP A 273 -16.53 20.72 40.20
N LYS A 274 -15.70 21.01 41.21
CA LYS A 274 -14.36 20.43 41.39
C LYS A 274 -14.32 19.56 42.63
N VAL A 275 -14.26 18.24 42.46
CA VAL A 275 -14.47 17.27 43.54
C VAL A 275 -13.34 16.24 43.61
N ALA A 276 -12.81 15.99 44.81
CA ALA A 276 -11.88 14.91 45.06
C ALA A 276 -12.58 13.80 45.85
N PHE A 277 -12.64 12.58 45.33
CA PHE A 277 -13.05 11.39 46.06
C PHE A 277 -11.82 10.70 46.64
N ASP A 278 -11.74 10.68 47.96
CA ASP A 278 -10.88 9.74 48.69
C ASP A 278 -11.72 8.51 49.05
N LEU A 279 -11.57 7.45 48.26
CA LEU A 279 -12.41 6.26 48.35
C LEU A 279 -12.04 5.38 49.56
N GLY A 280 -11.00 5.71 50.33
CA GLY A 280 -10.66 5.05 51.61
C GLY A 280 -10.34 3.55 51.54
N GLY A 281 -10.01 3.03 50.37
CA GLY A 281 -9.82 1.61 50.04
C GLY A 281 -11.10 0.87 49.68
N PHE A 282 -12.24 1.56 49.62
CA PHE A 282 -13.55 0.96 49.35
C PHE A 282 -13.92 0.98 47.87
N GLN A 283 -14.90 0.15 47.53
CA GLN A 283 -15.54 0.15 46.22
C GLN A 283 -16.85 0.94 46.26
N PHE A 284 -16.98 1.92 45.38
CA PHE A 284 -18.19 2.67 45.12
C PHE A 284 -18.85 2.16 43.84
N ASN A 285 -20.02 1.53 43.98
CA ASN A 285 -20.73 0.90 42.88
C ASN A 285 -21.74 1.87 42.26
N VAL A 286 -21.59 2.16 40.99
CA VAL A 286 -22.56 2.94 40.22
C VAL A 286 -23.39 1.95 39.40
N LEU A 287 -24.37 1.38 40.09
CA LEU A 287 -25.21 0.26 39.68
C LEU A 287 -26.29 0.76 38.72
N GLN A 288 -26.10 0.55 37.42
CA GLN A 288 -27.06 0.98 36.42
C GLN A 288 -28.47 0.40 36.68
N ALA A 289 -29.51 1.26 36.73
CA ALA A 289 -30.91 0.84 36.77
C ALA A 289 -31.59 0.86 35.38
N ASN A 290 -30.97 1.48 34.36
CA ASN A 290 -31.54 1.60 33.01
C ASN A 290 -30.45 1.59 31.92
N ILE A 291 -30.58 0.68 30.96
CA ILE A 291 -29.53 0.19 30.03
C ILE A 291 -29.07 1.18 28.94
N THR A 292 -29.55 2.42 28.94
CA THR A 292 -29.25 3.43 27.90
C THR A 292 -28.40 4.61 28.39
N ARG A 293 -27.97 4.64 29.67
CA ARG A 293 -27.31 5.83 30.28
C ARG A 293 -25.93 5.53 30.90
N GLU A 294 -25.09 6.54 31.00
CA GLU A 294 -23.76 6.50 31.61
C GLU A 294 -23.82 6.40 33.14
N SER A 295 -22.97 5.57 33.73
CA SER A 295 -22.89 5.41 35.19
C SER A 295 -22.17 6.59 35.84
N LEU A 296 -21.00 6.96 35.30
CA LEU A 296 -20.19 8.08 35.78
C LEU A 296 -20.17 9.19 34.74
N ILE A 297 -20.55 10.40 35.13
CA ILE A 297 -20.55 11.58 34.26
C ILE A 297 -19.73 12.70 34.90
N VAL A 298 -18.75 13.24 34.16
CA VAL A 298 -18.00 14.44 34.52
C VAL A 298 -18.25 15.50 33.45
N ALA A 299 -18.87 16.62 33.85
CA ALA A 299 -19.43 17.66 32.97
C ALA A 299 -20.52 17.11 32.03
N GLU A 300 -21.78 17.21 32.45
CA GLU A 300 -22.93 16.63 31.76
C GLU A 300 -23.46 17.55 30.65
N ARG A 301 -23.63 18.84 30.95
CA ARG A 301 -24.42 19.77 30.13
C ARG A 301 -23.55 20.84 29.45
N PRO A 302 -24.07 21.51 28.41
CA PRO A 302 -23.39 22.67 27.83
C PRO A 302 -23.06 23.73 28.89
N GLY A 303 -21.81 24.18 28.91
CA GLY A 303 -21.29 25.16 29.86
C GLY A 303 -20.87 24.59 31.24
N ASP A 304 -21.13 23.31 31.54
CA ASP A 304 -20.59 22.69 32.75
C ASP A 304 -19.06 22.57 32.67
N VAL A 305 -18.37 22.94 33.76
CA VAL A 305 -16.95 22.65 33.99
C VAL A 305 -16.81 21.72 35.18
N GLY A 306 -16.65 20.42 34.91
CA GLY A 306 -16.58 19.37 35.92
C GLY A 306 -15.18 18.80 36.07
N GLU A 307 -14.71 18.67 37.31
CA GLU A 307 -13.43 18.04 37.64
C GLU A 307 -13.63 17.01 38.74
N LEU A 308 -13.22 15.76 38.48
CA LEU A 308 -13.26 14.67 39.44
C LEU A 308 -11.87 14.08 39.62
N THR A 309 -11.35 14.10 40.84
CA THR A 309 -10.09 13.43 41.21
C THR A 309 -10.41 12.20 42.06
N LEU A 310 -9.87 11.04 41.70
CA LEU A 310 -10.04 9.77 42.42
C LEU A 310 -8.74 9.35 43.10
N SER A 311 -8.84 8.88 44.33
CA SER A 311 -7.73 8.33 45.12
C SER A 311 -8.20 7.15 46.00
N ASN A 312 -7.28 6.22 46.29
CA ASN A 312 -7.45 5.15 47.29
C ASN A 312 -8.74 4.33 47.17
N GLY A 313 -8.97 3.54 46.12
CA GLY A 313 -10.14 2.65 46.03
C GLY A 313 -10.71 2.53 44.63
N THR A 314 -11.92 1.99 44.50
CA THR A 314 -12.49 1.64 43.19
C THR A 314 -13.83 2.32 42.96
N ILE A 315 -14.03 2.94 41.79
CA ILE A 315 -15.38 3.19 41.24
C ILE A 315 -15.68 2.08 40.25
N ALA A 316 -16.77 1.34 40.45
CA ALA A 316 -17.23 0.30 39.55
C ALA A 316 -18.55 0.71 38.88
N GLY A 317 -18.65 0.60 37.56
CA GLY A 317 -19.85 1.00 36.80
C GLY A 317 -19.94 0.34 35.43
N VAL A 318 -20.87 0.81 34.59
CA VAL A 318 -21.05 0.31 33.22
C VAL A 318 -20.31 1.20 32.24
N ASN A 319 -20.79 2.42 32.00
CA ASN A 319 -20.15 3.39 31.11
C ASN A 319 -19.71 4.64 31.90
N ALA A 320 -18.67 5.31 31.43
CA ALA A 320 -18.28 6.62 31.93
C ALA A 320 -18.09 7.61 30.79
N VAL A 321 -18.39 8.89 31.05
CA VAL A 321 -18.20 9.98 30.10
C VAL A 321 -17.59 11.20 30.78
N VAL A 322 -16.61 11.79 30.11
CA VAL A 322 -15.96 13.05 30.49
C VAL A 322 -16.21 14.05 29.37
N ALA A 323 -16.87 15.18 29.70
CA ALA A 323 -17.39 16.16 28.76
C ALA A 323 -18.42 15.57 27.78
N HIS A 324 -19.62 15.32 28.31
CA HIS A 324 -20.69 14.63 27.60
C HIS A 324 -21.30 15.48 26.47
N SER A 325 -21.71 16.72 26.74
CA SER A 325 -22.39 17.59 25.77
C SER A 325 -21.47 18.63 25.12
N THR A 326 -21.91 19.19 23.99
CA THR A 326 -21.24 20.33 23.34
C THR A 326 -21.00 21.47 24.31
N ASN A 327 -19.86 22.15 24.19
CA ASN A 327 -19.43 23.23 25.09
C ASN A 327 -19.30 22.85 26.59
N SER A 328 -19.31 21.57 26.95
CA SER A 328 -18.92 21.12 28.31
C SER A 328 -17.40 20.93 28.40
N THR A 329 -16.83 21.10 29.60
CA THR A 329 -15.42 20.81 29.86
C THR A 329 -15.30 19.87 31.05
N GLY A 330 -14.72 18.69 30.85
CA GLY A 330 -14.62 17.65 31.87
C GLY A 330 -13.16 17.25 32.11
N LEU A 331 -12.79 17.03 33.37
CA LEU A 331 -11.51 16.45 33.77
C LEU A 331 -11.74 15.30 34.76
N LEU A 332 -11.28 14.10 34.41
CA LEU A 332 -11.21 12.97 35.33
C LEU A 332 -9.74 12.64 35.61
N THR A 333 -9.34 12.67 36.89
CA THR A 333 -7.99 12.29 37.32
C THR A 333 -8.05 11.02 38.17
N VAL A 334 -7.28 10.00 37.82
CA VAL A 334 -7.15 8.72 38.53
C VAL A 334 -5.74 8.62 39.10
N ASN A 335 -5.61 8.79 40.41
CA ASN A 335 -4.32 8.78 41.10
C ASN A 335 -3.94 7.39 41.63
N ASP A 336 -2.77 7.31 42.28
CA ASP A 336 -2.26 6.11 42.94
C ASP A 336 -3.32 5.44 43.83
N GLY A 337 -3.39 4.11 43.73
CA GLY A 337 -4.35 3.28 44.44
C GLY A 337 -5.81 3.46 44.01
N ALA A 338 -6.13 4.33 43.05
CA ALA A 338 -7.48 4.47 42.50
C ALA A 338 -7.68 3.58 41.26
N THR A 339 -8.88 3.01 41.14
CA THR A 339 -9.31 2.24 39.97
C THR A 339 -10.68 2.70 39.47
N VAL A 340 -10.81 2.93 38.17
CA VAL A 340 -12.11 3.02 37.49
C VAL A 340 -12.35 1.70 36.76
N SER A 341 -13.38 0.96 37.15
CA SER A 341 -13.70 -0.37 36.63
C SER A 341 -15.04 -0.36 35.90
N LEU A 342 -15.01 -0.38 34.58
CA LEU A 342 -16.18 -0.32 33.70
C LEU A 342 -16.38 -1.64 32.97
N THR A 343 -17.63 -2.11 32.91
CA THR A 343 -18.01 -3.26 32.05
C THR A 343 -18.41 -2.83 30.63
N GLY A 344 -18.49 -1.52 30.39
CA GLY A 344 -18.80 -0.88 29.12
C GLY A 344 -17.72 0.14 28.74
N THR A 345 -18.08 1.21 28.06
CA THR A 345 -17.14 2.13 27.41
C THR A 345 -16.69 3.27 28.35
N MET A 346 -15.41 3.62 28.28
CA MET A 346 -14.88 4.91 28.75
C MET A 346 -14.89 5.93 27.60
N ARG A 347 -15.64 7.02 27.73
CA ARG A 347 -15.71 8.11 26.74
C ARG A 347 -15.06 9.39 27.27
N VAL A 348 -14.18 9.99 26.48
CA VAL A 348 -13.49 11.24 26.84
C VAL A 348 -13.65 12.20 25.67
N GLY A 349 -14.32 13.32 25.89
CA GLY A 349 -14.66 14.28 24.83
C GLY A 349 -15.75 13.76 23.90
N SER A 350 -16.91 13.39 24.46
CA SER A 350 -18.01 12.81 23.67
C SER A 350 -18.76 13.84 22.82
N GLY A 351 -18.76 15.09 23.26
CA GLY A 351 -19.31 16.25 22.55
C GLY A 351 -18.68 17.55 23.01
N GLY A 352 -18.13 17.59 24.23
CA GLY A 352 -17.35 18.71 24.76
C GLY A 352 -15.84 18.44 24.74
N ASN A 353 -15.10 19.21 25.55
CA ASN A 353 -13.68 19.04 25.75
C ASN A 353 -13.40 18.19 27.01
N GLY A 354 -13.06 16.93 26.80
CA GLY A 354 -12.81 15.97 27.89
C GLY A 354 -11.34 15.66 28.06
N THR A 355 -10.88 15.58 29.31
CA THR A 355 -9.54 15.10 29.67
C THR A 355 -9.62 13.97 30.69
N LEU A 356 -8.89 12.88 30.46
CA LEU A 356 -8.66 11.81 31.42
C LEU A 356 -7.17 11.72 31.74
N ASP A 357 -6.80 11.96 32.99
CA ASP A 357 -5.44 11.77 33.49
C ASP A 357 -5.38 10.50 34.34
N ILE A 358 -4.62 9.51 33.91
CA ILE A 358 -4.27 8.32 34.68
C ILE A 358 -2.81 8.49 35.11
N ASN A 359 -2.64 8.87 36.37
CA ASN A 359 -1.33 9.15 36.94
C ASN A 359 -0.68 7.87 37.48
N ALA A 360 0.58 7.96 37.92
CA ALA A 360 1.34 6.85 38.48
C ALA A 360 0.52 6.05 39.52
N GLY A 361 0.47 4.72 39.32
CA GLY A 361 -0.30 3.78 40.14
C GLY A 361 -1.82 3.79 39.94
N GLY A 362 -2.38 4.75 39.18
CA GLY A 362 -3.79 4.79 38.82
C GLY A 362 -4.15 3.77 37.74
N LYS A 363 -5.40 3.29 37.76
CA LYS A 363 -5.87 2.25 36.83
C LYS A 363 -7.25 2.53 36.26
N VAL A 364 -7.43 2.32 34.96
CA VAL A 364 -8.73 2.26 34.28
C VAL A 364 -8.87 0.90 33.60
N THR A 365 -10.00 0.22 33.81
CA THR A 365 -10.39 -0.96 33.05
C THR A 365 -11.74 -0.74 32.40
N SER A 366 -11.88 -1.07 31.11
CA SER A 366 -13.14 -0.87 30.38
C SER A 366 -13.40 -1.95 29.32
N GLY A 367 -14.62 -2.00 28.81
CA GLY A 367 -15.06 -2.97 27.80
C GLY A 367 -15.67 -4.25 28.39
N GLY A 368 -16.10 -5.13 27.49
CA GLY A 368 -16.80 -6.36 27.83
C GLY A 368 -17.35 -7.07 26.59
N SER A 369 -17.95 -8.24 26.79
CA SER A 369 -18.59 -8.99 25.70
C SER A 369 -19.72 -8.18 25.07
N GLY A 370 -19.72 -8.03 23.75
CA GLY A 370 -20.75 -7.28 23.00
C GLY A 370 -20.57 -5.76 23.03
N ILE A 371 -19.47 -5.24 23.58
CA ILE A 371 -19.17 -3.80 23.59
C ILE A 371 -18.33 -3.45 22.36
N ALA A 372 -18.83 -2.53 21.52
CA ALA A 372 -18.17 -2.09 20.29
C ALA A 372 -16.82 -1.40 20.53
N TYR A 373 -16.72 -0.57 21.57
CA TYR A 373 -15.50 0.14 21.97
C TYR A 373 -15.32 0.10 23.49
N GLY A 374 -14.14 -0.33 23.94
CA GLY A 374 -13.75 -0.23 25.35
C GLY A 374 -13.36 1.20 25.73
N GLY A 375 -12.82 1.96 24.78
CA GLY A 375 -12.44 3.35 24.95
C GLY A 375 -12.75 4.19 23.71
N ILE A 376 -13.21 5.43 23.93
CA ILE A 376 -13.39 6.44 22.88
C ILE A 376 -12.78 7.75 23.37
N VAL A 377 -11.84 8.27 22.60
CA VAL A 377 -11.12 9.53 22.87
C VAL A 377 -11.43 10.49 21.72
N GLY A 378 -12.31 11.47 21.96
CA GLY A 378 -12.86 12.35 20.93
C GLY A 378 -13.93 11.66 20.10
N GLN A 379 -15.20 12.01 20.31
CA GLN A 379 -16.34 11.45 19.58
C GLN A 379 -17.16 12.57 18.91
N LEU A 380 -17.70 12.34 17.71
CA LEU A 380 -18.52 13.32 16.97
C LEU A 380 -17.78 14.67 16.84
N ASP A 381 -18.33 15.81 17.25
CA ASP A 381 -17.61 17.10 17.22
C ASP A 381 -16.78 17.35 18.51
N GLY A 382 -16.70 16.37 19.41
CA GLY A 382 -16.01 16.46 20.69
C GLY A 382 -14.49 16.36 20.58
N THR A 383 -13.80 16.95 21.56
CA THR A 383 -12.34 16.86 21.71
C THR A 383 -11.99 16.07 22.96
N GLY A 384 -11.28 14.95 22.79
CA GLY A 384 -10.85 14.09 23.89
C GLY A 384 -9.33 14.05 24.01
N THR A 385 -8.83 14.17 25.25
CA THR A 385 -7.42 13.94 25.58
C THR A 385 -7.32 12.90 26.69
N VAL A 386 -6.53 11.85 26.48
CA VAL A 386 -6.20 10.88 27.53
C VAL A 386 -4.69 10.89 27.75
N ASN A 387 -4.29 11.09 29.00
CA ASN A 387 -2.90 11.01 29.45
C ASN A 387 -2.75 9.80 30.38
N VAL A 388 -1.96 8.81 30.00
CA VAL A 388 -1.58 7.68 30.84
C VAL A 388 -0.09 7.81 31.13
N SER A 389 0.25 8.33 32.31
CA SER A 389 1.62 8.75 32.61
C SER A 389 2.07 8.30 34.00
N GLY A 390 3.31 7.82 34.06
CA GLY A 390 4.01 7.47 35.27
C GLY A 390 4.00 5.97 35.57
N ALA A 391 4.95 5.57 36.41
CA ALA A 391 5.18 4.16 36.71
C ALA A 391 3.90 3.46 37.21
N GLY A 392 3.50 2.41 36.49
CA GLY A 392 2.35 1.59 36.86
C GLY A 392 0.99 2.20 36.57
N ALA A 393 0.91 3.38 35.94
CA ALA A 393 -0.34 3.90 35.37
C ALA A 393 -0.86 2.96 34.27
N ARG A 394 -2.16 2.65 34.26
CA ARG A 394 -2.73 1.66 33.32
C ARG A 394 -4.09 2.02 32.75
N TRP A 395 -4.27 1.73 31.46
CA TRP A 395 -5.58 1.56 30.84
C TRP A 395 -5.67 0.21 30.12
N ASP A 396 -6.47 -0.71 30.65
CA ASP A 396 -6.68 -2.04 30.07
C ASP A 396 -8.11 -2.17 29.53
N THR A 397 -8.29 -2.58 28.28
CA THR A 397 -9.61 -2.95 27.74
C THR A 397 -9.83 -4.46 27.69
N ALA A 398 -11.09 -4.89 27.76
CA ALA A 398 -11.46 -6.29 27.61
C ALA A 398 -11.07 -6.86 26.24
N SER A 399 -10.90 -8.18 26.17
CA SER A 399 -10.67 -8.89 24.92
C SER A 399 -11.78 -8.55 23.92
N PHE A 400 -11.39 -8.08 22.73
CA PHE A 400 -12.27 -7.62 21.62
C PHE A 400 -12.89 -6.23 21.78
N SER A 401 -12.54 -5.44 22.80
CA SER A 401 -13.01 -4.07 22.96
C SER A 401 -11.91 -3.06 22.54
N PRO A 402 -11.94 -2.51 21.32
CA PRO A 402 -10.93 -1.56 20.85
C PRO A 402 -10.95 -0.22 21.59
N ILE A 403 -9.86 0.54 21.47
CA ILE A 403 -9.79 1.96 21.77
C ILE A 403 -9.84 2.75 20.46
N ALA A 404 -10.76 3.70 20.33
CA ALA A 404 -10.81 4.64 19.22
C ALA A 404 -10.27 6.01 19.65
N VAL A 405 -9.36 6.59 18.85
CA VAL A 405 -8.76 7.91 19.04
C VAL A 405 -9.16 8.78 17.84
N GLY A 406 -10.11 9.68 18.06
CA GLY A 406 -10.77 10.46 17.01
C GLY A 406 -11.81 9.63 16.27
N LEU A 407 -12.98 9.44 16.89
CA LEU A 407 -14.14 8.74 16.32
C LEU A 407 -15.18 9.75 15.84
N GLY A 408 -15.02 10.25 14.62
CA GLY A 408 -15.73 11.42 14.09
C GLY A 408 -15.20 12.76 14.62
N GLY A 409 -14.57 12.76 15.80
CA GLY A 409 -14.02 13.96 16.47
C GLY A 409 -12.52 14.00 16.56
N THR A 410 -12.01 14.86 17.45
CA THR A 410 -10.56 15.01 17.67
C THR A 410 -10.12 14.27 18.93
N GLY A 411 -9.27 13.25 18.77
CA GLY A 411 -8.75 12.45 19.86
C GLY A 411 -7.23 12.56 20.00
N THR A 412 -6.75 12.66 21.24
CA THR A 412 -5.32 12.55 21.57
C THR A 412 -5.12 11.52 22.68
N LEU A 413 -4.29 10.50 22.43
CA LEU A 413 -3.85 9.53 23.44
C LEU A 413 -2.35 9.69 23.68
N ASN A 414 -1.98 10.08 24.89
CA ASN A 414 -0.60 10.17 25.35
C ASN A 414 -0.31 9.04 26.34
N VAL A 415 0.74 8.28 26.11
CA VAL A 415 1.21 7.22 27.00
C VAL A 415 2.68 7.48 27.32
N SER A 416 3.04 7.71 28.58
CA SER A 416 4.40 8.12 28.92
C SER A 416 4.93 7.57 30.26
N ASP A 417 6.24 7.72 30.46
CA ASP A 417 6.90 7.59 31.77
C ASP A 417 6.68 6.26 32.51
N GLY A 418 6.68 5.13 31.79
CA GLY A 418 6.55 3.78 32.36
C GLY A 418 5.09 3.31 32.52
N ALA A 419 4.16 3.92 31.78
CA ALA A 419 2.75 3.55 31.74
C ALA A 419 2.44 2.39 30.77
N PHE A 420 1.27 1.78 30.94
CA PHE A 420 0.81 0.67 30.10
C PHE A 420 -0.60 0.93 29.56
N VAL A 421 -0.79 0.74 28.25
CA VAL A 421 -2.12 0.68 27.64
C VAL A 421 -2.26 -0.64 26.90
N THR A 422 -3.31 -1.40 27.19
CA THR A 422 -3.57 -2.70 26.57
C THR A 422 -4.97 -2.70 25.96
N ALA A 423 -5.07 -3.00 24.66
CA ALA A 423 -6.33 -3.21 23.97
C ALA A 423 -6.22 -4.33 22.93
N SER A 424 -7.35 -4.86 22.44
CA SER A 424 -7.33 -5.77 21.29
C SER A 424 -6.85 -5.05 20.02
N THR A 425 -7.35 -3.84 19.83
CA THR A 425 -7.00 -2.94 18.73
C THR A 425 -7.02 -1.50 19.23
N VAL A 426 -6.09 -0.68 18.75
CA VAL A 426 -6.14 0.78 18.88
C VAL A 426 -6.29 1.36 17.48
N VAL A 427 -7.36 2.12 17.30
CA VAL A 427 -7.75 2.71 16.02
C VAL A 427 -7.66 4.23 16.13
N ALA A 428 -7.00 4.88 15.17
CA ALA A 428 -6.91 6.33 15.10
C ALA A 428 -7.56 6.88 13.82
N GLY A 429 -8.31 7.97 13.95
CA GLY A 429 -8.99 8.65 12.84
C GLY A 429 -10.07 7.78 12.20
N ALA A 430 -11.08 7.37 12.97
CA ALA A 430 -12.20 6.56 12.48
C ALA A 430 -13.48 7.40 12.32
N LYS A 431 -14.42 6.93 11.51
CA LYS A 431 -15.79 7.49 11.41
C LYS A 431 -16.66 7.02 12.58
N ALA A 432 -17.59 7.86 13.02
CA ALA A 432 -18.50 7.54 14.13
C ALA A 432 -19.51 6.41 13.83
N GLY A 433 -19.69 6.05 12.55
CA GLY A 433 -20.26 4.76 12.16
C GLY A 433 -21.79 4.65 12.19
N ASN A 434 -22.53 5.57 11.56
CA ASN A 434 -23.95 5.33 11.21
C ASN A 434 -24.13 4.75 9.78
N GLY A 435 -23.05 4.57 9.01
CA GLY A 435 -23.10 4.00 7.66
C GLY A 435 -23.53 4.98 6.54
N LEU A 436 -23.69 6.28 6.84
CA LEU A 436 -24.03 7.29 5.84
C LEU A 436 -22.81 7.77 5.02
N VAL A 437 -23.07 8.20 3.78
CA VAL A 437 -22.03 8.54 2.79
C VAL A 437 -21.26 9.86 3.09
N ASN A 438 -21.65 10.63 4.12
CA ASN A 438 -21.10 11.97 4.42
C ASN A 438 -20.69 12.18 5.89
N GLU A 439 -20.42 11.11 6.64
CA GLU A 439 -20.04 11.25 8.05
C GLU A 439 -18.70 11.98 8.24
N PRO A 440 -18.59 12.88 9.25
CA PRO A 440 -17.34 13.51 9.59
C PRO A 440 -16.31 12.46 9.96
N THR A 441 -15.14 12.54 9.31
CA THR A 441 -14.00 11.70 9.61
C THR A 441 -13.28 12.23 10.84
N GLY A 442 -12.99 11.36 11.82
CA GLY A 442 -12.26 11.78 13.02
C GLY A 442 -10.77 12.04 12.77
N MET A 443 -10.16 12.82 13.65
CA MET A 443 -8.72 13.08 13.69
C MET A 443 -8.10 12.42 14.91
N GLY A 444 -7.11 11.55 14.71
CA GLY A 444 -6.46 10.82 15.80
C GLY A 444 -4.98 11.15 15.96
N THR A 445 -4.53 11.46 17.17
CA THR A 445 -3.10 11.60 17.51
C THR A 445 -2.73 10.63 18.63
N ILE A 446 -1.68 9.84 18.44
CA ILE A 446 -1.16 8.93 19.46
C ILE A 446 0.31 9.25 19.73
N ASN A 447 0.66 9.55 20.98
CA ASN A 447 2.04 9.77 21.40
C ASN A 447 2.43 8.74 22.46
N VAL A 448 3.56 8.06 22.25
CA VAL A 448 4.07 7.04 23.18
C VAL A 448 5.53 7.35 23.48
N SER A 449 5.89 7.63 24.73
CA SER A 449 7.25 8.03 25.08
C SER A 449 7.73 7.46 26.42
N GLY A 450 9.05 7.40 26.59
CA GLY A 450 9.69 7.09 27.86
C GLY A 450 9.95 5.61 28.08
N ALA A 451 11.06 5.34 28.76
CA ALA A 451 11.52 3.99 29.04
C ALA A 451 10.51 3.21 29.91
N GLY A 452 10.23 1.97 29.53
CA GLY A 452 9.28 1.10 30.23
C GLY A 452 7.81 1.34 29.86
N THR A 453 7.52 2.33 29.02
CA THR A 453 6.19 2.57 28.46
C THR A 453 5.83 1.52 27.41
N LEU A 454 4.60 1.01 27.46
CA LEU A 454 4.08 0.01 26.52
C LEU A 454 2.67 0.37 26.04
N LEU A 455 2.50 0.43 24.71
CA LEU A 455 1.19 0.37 24.06
C LEU A 455 1.05 -1.00 23.38
N SER A 456 0.06 -1.78 23.80
CA SER A 456 -0.16 -3.15 23.33
C SER A 456 -1.52 -3.30 22.65
N GLY A 457 -1.54 -3.83 21.43
CA GLY A 457 -2.73 -4.11 20.63
C GLY A 457 -2.42 -4.11 19.13
N THR A 458 -3.36 -4.56 18.30
CA THR A 458 -3.28 -4.30 16.86
C THR A 458 -3.42 -2.81 16.62
N LEU A 459 -2.60 -2.21 15.75
CA LEU A 459 -2.67 -0.77 15.46
C LEU A 459 -3.26 -0.51 14.07
N THR A 460 -4.24 0.38 14.00
CA THR A 460 -4.81 0.91 12.75
C THR A 460 -4.76 2.44 12.78
N ILE A 461 -3.93 3.03 11.93
CA ILE A 461 -3.73 4.48 11.85
C ILE A 461 -4.35 5.01 10.56
N ALA A 462 -5.18 6.05 10.70
CA ALA A 462 -5.98 6.66 9.65
C ALA A 462 -6.94 5.66 8.98
N GLN A 463 -7.88 5.14 9.77
CA GLN A 463 -8.90 4.21 9.27
C GLN A 463 -9.81 4.90 8.24
N ASP A 464 -10.29 6.09 8.57
CA ASP A 464 -11.24 6.87 7.78
C ASP A 464 -10.85 8.35 7.64
N GLY A 465 -10.23 8.93 8.66
CA GLY A 465 -9.74 10.30 8.72
C GLY A 465 -8.25 10.37 9.06
N PRO A 466 -7.63 11.56 8.95
CA PRO A 466 -6.20 11.70 9.11
C PRO A 466 -5.78 11.35 10.54
N ALA A 467 -4.64 10.66 10.67
CA ALA A 467 -4.10 10.32 11.96
C ALA A 467 -2.57 10.30 11.97
N SER A 468 -1.99 10.57 13.13
CA SER A 468 -0.55 10.53 13.33
C SER A 468 -0.17 9.74 14.58
N MET A 469 1.03 9.16 14.56
CA MET A 469 1.59 8.46 15.70
C MET A 469 3.09 8.76 15.87
N ASN A 470 3.50 9.13 17.08
CA ASN A 470 4.90 9.35 17.44
C ASN A 470 5.29 8.41 18.59
N VAL A 471 6.40 7.70 18.41
CA VAL A 471 7.00 6.82 19.42
C VAL A 471 8.43 7.24 19.67
N THR A 472 8.76 7.61 20.91
CA THR A 472 10.07 8.17 21.26
C THR A 472 10.62 7.62 22.57
N ASP A 473 11.85 8.01 22.91
CA ASP A 473 12.43 7.88 24.25
C ASP A 473 12.36 6.45 24.83
N SER A 474 12.67 5.44 24.01
CA SER A 474 12.73 4.02 24.38
C SER A 474 11.37 3.39 24.74
N ALA A 475 10.27 3.97 24.25
CA ALA A 475 8.94 3.38 24.36
C ALA A 475 8.77 2.16 23.44
N ARG A 476 7.81 1.29 23.79
CA ARG A 476 7.56 0.04 23.06
C ARG A 476 6.12 -0.08 22.58
N LEU A 477 5.98 -0.55 21.35
CA LEU A 477 4.73 -1.02 20.77
C LEU A 477 4.76 -2.54 20.63
N SER A 478 3.64 -3.20 20.91
CA SER A 478 3.51 -4.66 20.73
C SER A 478 2.13 -5.02 20.21
N GLY A 479 2.04 -5.94 19.26
CA GLY A 479 0.74 -6.36 18.76
C GLY A 479 0.80 -7.46 17.72
N SER A 480 -0.38 -7.88 17.26
CA SER A 480 -0.54 -8.90 16.23
C SER A 480 -0.54 -8.35 14.80
N GLY A 481 -0.67 -7.03 14.63
CA GLY A 481 -0.70 -6.39 13.33
C GLY A 481 -0.54 -4.87 13.41
N GLY A 482 -0.12 -4.27 12.30
CA GLY A 482 -0.03 -2.83 12.12
C GLY A 482 -0.54 -2.44 10.74
N THR A 483 -1.42 -1.46 10.66
CA THR A 483 -1.94 -0.93 9.39
C THR A 483 -1.91 0.59 9.41
N ILE A 484 -1.33 1.20 8.38
CA ILE A 484 -1.12 2.65 8.24
C ILE A 484 -1.76 3.10 6.92
N ALA A 485 -2.57 4.15 6.98
CA ALA A 485 -3.32 4.75 5.87
C ALA A 485 -4.28 3.77 5.18
N VAL A 486 -5.48 3.60 5.76
CA VAL A 486 -6.55 2.79 5.18
C VAL A 486 -7.37 3.63 4.20
N SER A 487 -7.98 4.72 4.67
CA SER A 487 -8.84 5.58 3.83
C SER A 487 -8.46 7.07 3.88
N ALA A 488 -7.42 7.42 4.64
CA ALA A 488 -6.86 8.76 4.78
C ALA A 488 -5.34 8.68 4.95
N ASP A 489 -4.65 9.81 4.76
CA ASP A 489 -3.20 9.87 4.95
C ASP A 489 -2.80 9.66 6.42
N ALA A 490 -1.65 9.03 6.63
CA ALA A 490 -1.11 8.76 7.95
C ALA A 490 0.40 8.92 8.02
N ASP A 491 0.86 9.50 9.13
CA ASP A 491 2.28 9.61 9.45
C ASP A 491 2.61 8.89 10.76
N VAL A 492 3.54 7.94 10.70
CA VAL A 492 4.03 7.20 11.87
C VAL A 492 5.54 7.35 12.00
N LEU A 493 6.00 7.81 13.16
CA LEU A 493 7.41 8.00 13.49
C LEU A 493 7.82 7.12 14.68
N LEU A 494 8.88 6.35 14.50
CA LEU A 494 9.64 5.72 15.60
C LEU A 494 11.03 6.34 15.65
N ASP A 495 11.35 6.95 16.78
CA ASP A 495 12.57 7.73 16.97
C ASP A 495 13.30 7.34 18.26
N GLY A 496 14.61 7.21 18.15
CA GLY A 496 15.51 7.06 19.29
C GLY A 496 15.87 5.62 19.64
N PRO A 497 16.94 5.44 20.42
CA PRO A 497 17.44 4.12 20.80
C PRO A 497 16.44 3.36 21.66
N ASP A 498 16.38 2.04 21.49
CA ASP A 498 15.49 1.10 22.19
C ASP A 498 13.98 1.36 21.98
N THR A 499 13.62 2.38 21.20
CA THR A 499 12.26 2.56 20.68
C THR A 499 11.97 1.42 19.74
N SER A 500 10.88 0.68 19.98
CA SER A 500 10.62 -0.55 19.24
C SER A 500 9.16 -0.81 18.95
N TRP A 501 8.89 -1.46 17.82
CA TRP A 501 7.59 -2.05 17.53
C TRP A 501 7.73 -3.51 17.12
N THR A 502 7.15 -4.40 17.94
CA THR A 502 7.11 -5.84 17.66
C THR A 502 5.72 -6.24 17.17
N ILE A 503 5.65 -6.75 15.95
CA ILE A 503 4.44 -7.27 15.31
C ILE A 503 4.59 -8.78 15.14
N ASN A 504 3.99 -9.53 16.04
CA ASN A 504 4.13 -10.99 16.10
C ASN A 504 2.83 -11.59 16.66
N ILE A 505 2.46 -12.78 16.18
CA ILE A 505 1.25 -13.45 16.66
C ILE A 505 1.46 -14.82 17.30
N GLY A 506 2.70 -15.30 17.41
CA GLY A 506 3.04 -16.57 18.06
C GLY A 506 2.13 -17.72 17.63
N GLY A 507 2.32 -18.28 16.43
CA GLY A 507 1.46 -19.39 15.95
C GLY A 507 1.51 -19.60 14.44
N SER A 508 0.42 -20.10 13.86
CA SER A 508 0.30 -20.45 12.42
C SER A 508 -0.10 -19.28 11.51
N SER A 509 -0.70 -18.23 12.05
CA SER A 509 -0.98 -17.01 11.30
C SER A 509 0.27 -16.10 11.36
N ARG A 510 0.31 -14.99 10.60
CA ARG A 510 1.53 -14.15 10.49
C ARG A 510 1.26 -12.73 10.99
N GLY A 511 2.16 -12.16 11.79
CA GLY A 511 2.12 -10.77 12.23
C GLY A 511 2.42 -9.83 11.06
N THR A 512 1.39 -9.14 10.56
CA THR A 512 1.49 -8.34 9.33
C THR A 512 1.61 -6.84 9.60
N LEU A 513 2.58 -6.21 8.93
CA LEU A 513 2.67 -4.76 8.79
C LEU A 513 2.19 -4.33 7.40
N ASN A 514 1.24 -3.40 7.33
CA ASN A 514 0.76 -2.80 6.08
C ASN A 514 1.01 -1.29 6.12
N VAL A 515 1.78 -0.77 5.17
CA VAL A 515 2.08 0.66 5.00
C VAL A 515 1.47 1.11 3.68
N GLY A 516 0.48 2.01 3.73
CA GLY A 516 -0.27 2.47 2.56
C GLY A 516 -1.18 1.37 2.02
N VAL A 517 -2.36 1.22 2.64
CA VAL A 517 -3.37 0.26 2.18
C VAL A 517 -4.23 0.90 1.11
N GLY A 518 -4.89 2.03 1.39
CA GLY A 518 -5.89 2.61 0.49
C GLY A 518 -7.18 1.76 0.39
N ASP A 519 -8.33 2.41 0.33
CA ASP A 519 -9.63 1.72 0.42
C ASP A 519 -9.93 0.83 -0.81
N GLN A 520 -10.43 -0.38 -0.54
CA GLN A 520 -10.71 -1.47 -1.49
C GLN A 520 -11.93 -1.22 -2.40
N ILE A 521 -12.67 -0.11 -2.25
CA ILE A 521 -13.94 0.09 -2.96
C ILE A 521 -13.76 0.12 -4.49
N GLY A 522 -14.29 -0.93 -5.12
CA GLY A 522 -14.09 -1.36 -6.50
C GLY A 522 -14.84 -0.57 -7.59
N SER A 523 -14.70 0.74 -7.62
CA SER A 523 -15.18 1.55 -8.74
C SER A 523 -14.01 2.09 -9.56
N PHE A 524 -13.83 1.51 -10.75
CA PHE A 524 -12.90 1.97 -11.80
C PHE A 524 -13.36 3.26 -12.51
N ALA A 525 -14.29 4.03 -11.93
CA ALA A 525 -15.16 4.89 -12.73
C ALA A 525 -14.79 6.38 -12.79
N SER A 526 -13.81 6.88 -12.04
CA SER A 526 -13.47 8.31 -12.05
C SER A 526 -12.13 8.58 -12.75
N PHE A 527 -12.17 9.37 -13.82
CA PHE A 527 -11.00 9.94 -14.49
C PHE A 527 -11.01 11.47 -14.30
N PRO A 528 -9.90 12.12 -13.87
CA PRO A 528 -8.62 11.53 -13.47
C PRO A 528 -8.73 10.64 -12.22
N PRO A 529 -7.82 9.67 -12.02
CA PRO A 529 -7.81 8.84 -10.83
C PRO A 529 -7.68 9.72 -9.57
N PRO A 530 -8.35 9.36 -8.46
CA PRO A 530 -8.19 10.09 -7.20
C PRO A 530 -6.71 10.00 -6.73
N PRO A 531 -6.21 11.00 -5.98
CA PRO A 531 -4.87 10.93 -5.40
C PRO A 531 -4.74 9.68 -4.51
N LEU A 532 -3.57 9.05 -4.54
CA LEU A 532 -3.27 7.89 -3.69
C LEU A 532 -3.24 8.29 -2.22
N LEU A 533 -3.76 7.41 -1.37
CA LEU A 533 -3.72 7.56 0.07
C LEU A 533 -2.34 7.15 0.58
N THR A 534 -1.63 8.09 1.20
CA THR A 534 -0.22 7.92 1.57
C THR A 534 -0.10 7.51 3.04
N GLY A 535 0.46 6.34 3.26
CA GLY A 535 0.91 5.90 4.58
C GLY A 535 2.42 6.00 4.68
N THR A 536 2.92 6.76 5.65
CA THR A 536 4.35 6.88 5.92
C THR A 536 4.71 6.21 7.24
N LEU A 537 5.83 5.48 7.22
CA LEU A 537 6.47 4.93 8.40
C LEU A 537 7.95 5.31 8.37
N THR A 538 8.40 6.09 9.35
CA THR A 538 9.81 6.47 9.52
C THR A 538 10.39 5.81 10.76
N ILE A 539 11.53 5.14 10.60
CA ILE A 539 12.31 4.48 11.65
C ILE A 539 13.68 5.14 11.68
N GLN A 540 14.00 5.87 12.76
CA GLN A 540 15.22 6.67 12.82
C GLN A 540 15.93 6.67 14.17
N ASN A 541 17.16 7.18 14.17
CA ASN A 541 18.01 7.40 15.35
C ASN A 541 18.13 6.19 16.30
N GLY A 542 18.20 4.96 15.77
CA GLY A 542 18.37 3.74 16.58
C GLY A 542 17.08 2.99 16.90
N ALA A 543 15.94 3.42 16.37
CA ALA A 543 14.68 2.72 16.55
C ALA A 543 14.61 1.39 15.76
N SER A 544 13.73 0.47 16.17
CA SER A 544 13.61 -0.85 15.55
C SER A 544 12.17 -1.29 15.30
N VAL A 545 11.92 -1.96 14.18
CA VAL A 545 10.63 -2.60 13.87
C VAL A 545 10.83 -4.06 13.48
N VAL A 546 10.03 -4.95 14.05
CA VAL A 546 10.02 -6.38 13.72
C VAL A 546 8.62 -6.78 13.29
N ALA A 547 8.49 -7.37 12.11
CA ALA A 547 7.26 -7.95 11.58
C ALA A 547 7.53 -9.35 10.99
N GLU A 548 6.50 -10.17 10.83
CA GLU A 548 6.63 -11.47 10.17
C GLU A 548 6.34 -11.40 8.66
N GLU A 549 5.54 -10.43 8.25
CA GLU A 549 5.19 -10.16 6.85
C GLU A 549 4.93 -8.67 6.68
N THR A 550 5.37 -8.09 5.56
CA THR A 550 5.22 -6.64 5.32
C THR A 550 4.73 -6.36 3.91
N PHE A 551 3.79 -5.43 3.80
CA PHE A 551 3.29 -4.86 2.54
C PHE A 551 3.49 -3.35 2.56
N ILE A 552 4.17 -2.81 1.55
CA ILE A 552 4.35 -1.38 1.31
C ILE A 552 3.67 -1.08 -0.01
N GLY A 553 2.60 -0.28 0.00
CA GLY A 553 1.71 -0.14 -1.17
C GLY A 553 0.86 -1.39 -1.37
N LYS A 554 0.02 -1.73 -0.40
CA LYS A 554 -0.68 -3.01 -0.36
C LYS A 554 -1.76 -3.13 -1.44
N THR A 555 -2.55 -2.08 -1.63
CA THR A 555 -3.74 -2.08 -2.50
C THR A 555 -3.66 -0.96 -3.52
N ARG A 556 -4.47 -1.03 -4.57
CA ARG A 556 -4.43 -0.13 -5.75
C ARG A 556 -4.51 1.37 -5.45
N LYS A 557 -5.17 1.77 -4.35
CA LYS A 557 -5.28 3.18 -3.95
C LYS A 557 -4.27 3.59 -2.88
N GLY A 558 -3.48 2.65 -2.39
CA GLY A 558 -2.49 2.87 -1.33
C GLY A 558 -1.13 3.22 -1.90
N LYS A 559 -0.54 4.28 -1.37
CA LYS A 559 0.89 4.58 -1.49
C LYS A 559 1.56 4.36 -0.13
N GLY A 560 2.44 3.37 -0.06
CA GLY A 560 3.24 3.11 1.14
C GLY A 560 4.64 3.70 1.01
N ILE A 561 5.10 4.42 2.02
CA ILE A 561 6.49 4.88 2.13
C ILE A 561 7.06 4.37 3.46
N LEU A 562 8.06 3.50 3.40
CA LEU A 562 8.81 3.04 4.56
C LEU A 562 10.24 3.56 4.48
N THR A 563 10.63 4.40 5.43
CA THR A 563 11.99 4.94 5.54
C THR A 563 12.67 4.42 6.80
N VAL A 564 13.85 3.82 6.64
CA VAL A 564 14.76 3.45 7.73
C VAL A 564 16.03 4.27 7.55
N THR A 565 16.35 5.17 8.48
CA THR A 565 17.49 6.08 8.33
C THR A 565 18.31 6.19 9.62
N GLY A 566 19.61 6.39 9.45
CA GLY A 566 20.54 6.67 10.52
C GLY A 566 21.14 5.41 11.17
N PRO A 567 22.34 5.52 11.77
CA PRO A 567 23.02 4.39 12.38
C PRO A 567 22.21 3.74 13.51
N GLY A 568 22.18 2.40 13.53
CA GLY A 568 21.47 1.60 14.54
C GLY A 568 19.96 1.46 14.30
N SER A 569 19.37 2.26 13.41
CA SER A 569 17.98 2.08 13.00
C SER A 569 17.83 0.78 12.23
N SER A 570 16.78 0.03 12.53
CA SER A 570 16.59 -1.29 11.91
C SER A 570 15.15 -1.68 11.66
N TRP A 571 14.97 -2.51 10.62
CA TRP A 571 13.71 -3.16 10.33
C TRP A 571 13.95 -4.60 9.91
N SER A 572 13.20 -5.53 10.50
CA SER A 572 13.21 -6.93 10.09
C SER A 572 11.81 -7.43 9.74
N SER A 573 11.69 -8.10 8.58
CA SER A 573 10.44 -8.67 8.09
C SER A 573 10.61 -10.11 7.60
N GLY A 574 10.08 -11.08 8.34
CA GLY A 574 10.09 -12.49 7.94
C GLY A 574 11.40 -13.25 8.22
N SER A 575 11.37 -14.56 7.93
CA SER A 575 12.52 -15.47 8.00
C SER A 575 12.77 -16.15 6.65
N GLN A 576 13.92 -16.83 6.49
CA GLN A 576 14.29 -17.57 5.27
C GLN A 576 13.21 -18.56 4.79
N PHE A 577 12.35 -19.05 5.68
CA PHE A 577 11.35 -20.08 5.40
C PHE A 577 9.89 -19.63 5.57
N SER A 578 9.67 -18.38 6.00
CA SER A 578 8.33 -17.84 6.23
C SER A 578 8.39 -16.32 6.32
N GLY A 579 7.79 -15.58 5.37
CA GLY A 579 7.83 -14.12 5.43
C GLY A 579 8.18 -13.48 4.14
N ASN A 580 7.16 -12.98 3.45
CA ASN A 580 7.36 -12.21 2.25
C ASN A 580 7.28 -10.72 2.59
N THR A 581 8.13 -9.96 1.92
CA THR A 581 8.09 -8.51 1.90
C THR A 581 7.68 -8.09 0.50
N PHE A 582 6.64 -7.29 0.40
CA PHE A 582 6.14 -6.78 -0.86
C PHE A 582 6.27 -5.26 -0.89
N ILE A 583 7.00 -4.75 -1.89
CA ILE A 583 7.18 -3.33 -2.16
C ILE A 583 6.47 -3.05 -3.48
N GLY A 584 5.39 -2.28 -3.44
CA GLY A 584 4.47 -2.13 -4.56
C GLY A 584 3.72 -3.44 -4.83
N HIS A 585 2.86 -3.84 -3.90
CA HIS A 585 2.10 -5.09 -4.02
C HIS A 585 1.00 -4.94 -5.08
N GLU A 586 -0.06 -4.20 -4.80
CA GLU A 586 -1.07 -3.78 -5.80
C GLU A 586 -1.13 -2.25 -5.97
N GLY A 587 -0.48 -1.50 -5.07
CA GLY A 587 -0.37 -0.04 -5.09
C GLY A 587 1.09 0.42 -5.24
N ASP A 588 1.34 1.70 -4.96
CA ASP A 588 2.69 2.26 -4.96
C ASP A 588 3.42 1.95 -3.66
N GLY A 589 4.61 1.38 -3.76
CA GLY A 589 5.43 1.11 -2.58
C GLY A 589 6.84 1.66 -2.74
N GLU A 590 7.29 2.41 -1.74
CA GLU A 590 8.62 2.97 -1.66
C GLU A 590 9.29 2.52 -0.36
N LEU A 591 10.47 1.89 -0.49
CA LEU A 591 11.35 1.53 0.61
C LEU A 591 12.63 2.35 0.51
N ASN A 592 12.97 3.09 1.56
CA ASN A 592 14.20 3.88 1.66
C ASN A 592 15.04 3.38 2.84
N VAL A 593 16.26 2.93 2.57
CA VAL A 593 17.26 2.54 3.59
C VAL A 593 18.46 3.46 3.45
N LEU A 594 18.60 4.38 4.40
CA LEU A 594 19.45 5.57 4.27
C LEU A 594 20.43 5.70 5.44
N ASP A 595 21.52 6.43 5.20
CA ASP A 595 22.40 6.99 6.23
C ASP A 595 22.90 6.00 7.32
N GLY A 596 23.21 4.76 6.95
CA GLY A 596 23.76 3.76 7.88
C GLY A 596 22.74 2.82 8.54
N ALA A 597 21.49 2.83 8.07
CA ALA A 597 20.43 1.95 8.55
C ALA A 597 20.61 0.49 8.09
N ASN A 598 20.08 -0.48 8.86
CA ASN A 598 20.24 -1.90 8.55
C ASN A 598 18.90 -2.62 8.52
N ILE A 599 18.59 -3.31 7.42
CA ILE A 599 17.34 -4.07 7.29
C ILE A 599 17.59 -5.54 6.95
N GLN A 600 16.67 -6.40 7.40
CA GLN A 600 16.68 -7.82 7.07
C GLN A 600 15.29 -8.29 6.64
N THR A 601 15.18 -8.96 5.50
CA THR A 601 13.90 -9.52 5.03
C THR A 601 14.01 -11.01 4.74
N GLY A 602 12.89 -11.73 4.75
CA GLY A 602 12.79 -13.14 4.34
C GLY A 602 12.98 -13.31 2.83
N GLN A 603 11.89 -13.37 2.07
CA GLN A 603 11.88 -13.20 0.61
C GLN A 603 11.31 -11.82 0.27
N ALA A 604 11.85 -11.14 -0.75
CA ALA A 604 11.37 -9.83 -1.16
C ALA A 604 10.90 -9.81 -2.62
N MET A 605 9.78 -9.11 -2.86
CA MET A 605 9.27 -8.81 -4.19
C MET A 605 9.06 -7.31 -4.34
N ILE A 606 9.68 -6.72 -5.36
CA ILE A 606 9.56 -5.32 -5.72
C ILE A 606 8.75 -5.24 -7.03
N GLY A 607 7.61 -4.56 -7.00
CA GLY A 607 6.70 -4.42 -8.13
C GLY A 607 6.01 -5.72 -8.48
N ARG A 608 4.94 -6.08 -7.73
CA ARG A 608 4.27 -7.38 -7.87
C ARG A 608 3.03 -7.38 -8.76
N HIS A 609 2.13 -6.40 -8.63
CA HIS A 609 0.82 -6.37 -9.29
C HIS A 609 0.46 -4.90 -9.62
N GLY A 610 0.20 -4.59 -10.90
CA GLY A 610 -0.21 -3.25 -11.34
C GLY A 610 -1.36 -3.33 -12.32
N LEU A 611 -2.54 -2.79 -11.97
CA LEU A 611 -3.61 -2.57 -12.93
C LEU A 611 -3.43 -1.21 -13.61
N ARG A 612 -3.17 -1.20 -14.92
CA ARG A 612 -3.31 -0.10 -15.91
C ARG A 612 -2.76 1.32 -15.60
N ASP A 613 -2.44 1.66 -14.37
CA ASP A 613 -1.85 2.91 -13.94
C ASP A 613 -0.40 2.62 -13.48
N GLN A 614 0.47 3.62 -13.55
CA GLN A 614 1.93 3.59 -13.37
C GLN A 614 2.39 3.17 -11.96
N LEU A 615 1.81 2.12 -11.39
CA LEU A 615 2.04 1.66 -10.03
C LEU A 615 3.37 0.91 -9.95
N ARG A 616 4.24 1.32 -9.03
CA ARG A 616 5.63 0.86 -8.96
C ARG A 616 6.03 0.44 -7.57
N GLY A 617 6.85 -0.61 -7.50
CA GLY A 617 7.67 -0.89 -6.33
C GLY A 617 9.04 -0.25 -6.52
N VAL A 618 9.49 0.57 -5.57
CA VAL A 618 10.82 1.18 -5.59
C VAL A 618 11.52 0.92 -4.27
N ALA A 619 12.76 0.43 -4.32
CA ALA A 619 13.63 0.31 -3.16
C ALA A 619 14.92 1.09 -3.40
N ASN A 620 15.26 2.00 -2.49
CA ASN A 620 16.47 2.81 -2.51
C ASN A 620 17.34 2.46 -1.29
N ILE A 621 18.56 2.00 -1.53
CA ILE A 621 19.54 1.66 -0.50
C ILE A 621 20.72 2.59 -0.74
N SER A 622 20.80 3.67 0.05
CA SER A 622 21.77 4.74 -0.17
C SER A 622 22.55 5.09 1.09
N GLY A 623 23.80 5.48 0.92
CA GLY A 623 24.66 5.97 1.99
C GLY A 623 25.50 4.86 2.64
N VAL A 624 26.72 5.24 3.03
CA VAL A 624 27.70 4.34 3.65
C VAL A 624 27.11 3.65 4.88
N GLY A 625 27.17 2.33 4.89
CA GLY A 625 26.67 1.49 6.00
C GLY A 625 25.17 1.20 5.94
N SER A 626 24.44 1.72 4.95
CA SER A 626 23.07 1.30 4.68
C SER A 626 23.07 -0.11 4.10
N THR A 627 22.43 -1.06 4.77
CA THR A 627 22.46 -2.48 4.37
C THR A 627 21.08 -3.10 4.25
N TRP A 628 20.92 -3.96 3.24
CA TRP A 628 19.78 -4.85 3.10
C TRP A 628 20.22 -6.31 2.97
N THR A 629 19.87 -7.15 3.94
CA THR A 629 20.17 -8.59 3.91
C THR A 629 18.91 -9.43 3.70
N THR A 630 18.95 -10.33 2.73
CA THR A 630 17.85 -11.26 2.42
C THR A 630 18.40 -12.68 2.28
N PRO A 631 18.23 -13.61 3.25
CA PRO A 631 18.79 -14.96 3.14
C PRO A 631 18.10 -15.84 2.07
N SER A 632 17.10 -15.30 1.37
CA SER A 632 16.38 -15.90 0.24
C SER A 632 16.49 -15.00 -1.01
N ALA A 633 15.56 -15.12 -1.94
CA ALA A 633 15.55 -14.35 -3.19
C ALA A 633 15.01 -12.92 -3.02
N ILE A 634 15.58 -12.00 -3.78
CA ILE A 634 15.00 -10.69 -4.11
C ILE A 634 14.53 -10.76 -5.56
N TRP A 635 13.25 -10.48 -5.81
CA TRP A 635 12.66 -10.40 -7.14
C TRP A 635 12.30 -8.96 -7.47
N VAL A 636 12.80 -8.45 -8.59
CA VAL A 636 12.56 -7.10 -9.09
C VAL A 636 11.73 -7.17 -10.36
N GLY A 637 10.52 -6.62 -10.34
CA GLY A 637 9.50 -6.86 -11.37
C GLY A 637 9.01 -8.30 -11.33
N PHE A 638 8.08 -8.61 -10.41
CA PHE A 638 7.62 -9.99 -10.17
C PHE A 638 6.11 -10.14 -10.32
N ASN A 639 5.62 -10.66 -11.45
CA ASN A 639 4.19 -10.91 -11.61
C ASN A 639 3.82 -12.39 -11.33
N ASN A 640 2.91 -12.68 -10.40
CA ASN A 640 2.44 -14.05 -10.17
C ASN A 640 0.97 -14.32 -10.50
N ASP A 641 0.30 -13.44 -11.25
CA ASP A 641 -1.10 -13.64 -11.62
C ASP A 641 -1.25 -14.67 -12.76
N PRO A 642 -1.88 -15.84 -12.53
CA PRO A 642 -2.18 -16.80 -13.58
C PRO A 642 -3.43 -16.44 -14.41
N GLN A 643 -4.21 -15.40 -14.05
CA GLN A 643 -5.54 -15.12 -14.64
C GLN A 643 -5.55 -14.13 -15.82
N ILE A 644 -4.40 -13.69 -16.32
CA ILE A 644 -4.33 -12.73 -17.44
C ILE A 644 -4.54 -13.46 -18.78
N TYR A 645 -5.79 -13.87 -19.07
CA TYR A 645 -6.19 -14.53 -20.32
C TYR A 645 -7.53 -14.04 -20.89
N SER A 646 -7.96 -12.81 -20.59
CA SER A 646 -9.20 -12.28 -21.19
C SER A 646 -9.16 -10.80 -21.50
N GLY A 647 -8.50 -10.43 -22.61
CA GLY A 647 -8.89 -9.31 -23.48
C GLY A 647 -9.00 -7.89 -22.91
N ALA A 648 -8.51 -7.61 -21.70
CA ALA A 648 -8.74 -6.34 -21.00
C ALA A 648 -7.47 -5.64 -20.48
N GLY A 649 -6.45 -5.44 -21.33
CA GLY A 649 -5.38 -4.46 -21.08
C GLY A 649 -4.05 -5.02 -20.60
N LEU A 650 -2.98 -4.32 -20.97
CA LEU A 650 -1.60 -4.61 -20.64
C LEU A 650 -1.35 -4.32 -19.15
N PHE A 651 -1.10 -5.35 -18.35
CA PHE A 651 -0.76 -5.24 -16.92
C PHE A 651 0.75 -5.33 -16.77
N VAL A 652 1.40 -4.28 -16.26
CA VAL A 652 2.86 -4.26 -16.11
C VAL A 652 3.20 -4.14 -14.62
N ALA A 653 3.85 -5.17 -14.09
CA ALA A 653 4.41 -5.12 -12.74
C ALA A 653 5.82 -4.53 -12.80
N GLU A 654 6.00 -3.26 -12.41
CA GLU A 654 7.31 -2.60 -12.44
C GLU A 654 7.95 -2.52 -11.05
N GLY A 655 9.15 -3.10 -10.94
CA GLY A 655 10.01 -3.02 -9.77
C GLY A 655 11.33 -2.33 -10.09
N VAL A 656 11.79 -1.48 -9.17
CA VAL A 656 13.07 -0.77 -9.27
C VAL A 656 13.87 -0.96 -7.97
N LEU A 657 15.13 -1.35 -8.10
CA LEU A 657 16.10 -1.42 -7.01
C LEU A 657 17.28 -0.50 -7.31
N ASN A 658 17.49 0.51 -6.48
CA ASN A 658 18.63 1.42 -6.55
C ASN A 658 19.57 1.19 -5.37
N VAL A 659 20.85 0.98 -5.66
CA VAL A 659 21.91 0.82 -4.67
C VAL A 659 22.99 1.86 -4.96
N THR A 660 23.06 2.89 -4.10
CA THR A 660 23.81 4.11 -4.39
C THR A 660 24.64 4.59 -3.20
N GLU A 661 25.63 5.46 -3.45
CA GLU A 661 26.36 6.20 -2.42
C GLU A 661 26.94 5.33 -1.26
N GLY A 662 27.39 4.10 -1.56
CA GLY A 662 27.97 3.19 -0.57
C GLY A 662 26.98 2.24 0.10
N GLY A 663 25.74 2.17 -0.38
CA GLY A 663 24.72 1.23 0.07
C GLY A 663 25.06 -0.22 -0.35
N THR A 664 24.63 -1.21 0.44
CA THR A 664 24.92 -2.63 0.14
C THR A 664 23.69 -3.51 0.25
N VAL A 665 23.56 -4.47 -0.67
CA VAL A 665 22.48 -5.47 -0.68
C VAL A 665 23.08 -6.86 -0.77
N SER A 666 22.57 -7.80 0.03
CA SER A 666 22.95 -9.21 -0.07
C SER A 666 21.74 -10.14 -0.18
N SER A 667 21.81 -11.12 -1.08
CA SER A 667 20.73 -12.10 -1.28
C SER A 667 21.22 -13.50 -1.64
N SER A 668 20.37 -14.52 -1.53
CA SER A 668 20.70 -15.84 -2.10
C SER A 668 20.51 -15.88 -3.61
N GLN A 669 19.60 -15.06 -4.13
CA GLN A 669 19.30 -14.95 -5.57
C GLN A 669 18.76 -13.55 -5.85
N LEU A 670 19.18 -12.98 -6.97
CA LEU A 670 18.58 -11.78 -7.53
C LEU A 670 17.92 -12.13 -8.86
N GLY A 671 16.62 -11.91 -8.98
CA GLY A 671 15.90 -12.17 -10.22
C GLY A 671 15.17 -10.95 -10.74
N LEU A 672 15.32 -10.66 -12.03
CA LEU A 672 14.73 -9.50 -12.69
C LEU A 672 13.69 -9.96 -13.71
N ALA A 673 12.54 -9.28 -13.73
CA ALA A 673 11.47 -9.47 -14.71
C ALA A 673 11.10 -10.95 -14.91
N SER A 674 11.06 -11.71 -13.83
CA SER A 674 11.19 -13.17 -13.86
C SER A 674 9.91 -13.92 -14.25
N ARG A 675 8.84 -13.18 -14.57
CA ARG A 675 7.49 -13.67 -14.91
C ARG A 675 6.76 -12.73 -15.89
N LYS A 676 5.62 -13.19 -16.45
CA LYS A 676 4.98 -12.58 -17.63
C LYS A 676 4.65 -11.10 -17.40
N ILE A 677 4.98 -10.26 -18.37
CA ILE A 677 4.60 -8.84 -18.46
C ILE A 677 5.02 -8.08 -17.18
N SER A 678 6.31 -8.12 -16.87
CA SER A 678 6.92 -7.45 -15.73
C SER A 678 8.16 -6.65 -16.14
N ILE A 679 8.41 -5.53 -15.46
CA ILE A 679 9.61 -4.71 -15.68
C ILE A 679 10.44 -4.78 -14.41
N GLY A 680 11.67 -5.25 -14.49
CA GLY A 680 12.61 -5.27 -13.37
C GLY A 680 13.82 -4.41 -13.69
N LYS A 681 14.04 -3.32 -12.93
CA LYS A 681 15.19 -2.43 -13.09
C LYS A 681 16.09 -2.47 -11.87
N VAL A 682 17.39 -2.66 -12.07
CA VAL A 682 18.40 -2.62 -11.01
C VAL A 682 19.49 -1.64 -11.37
N ASN A 683 19.78 -0.69 -10.48
CA ASN A 683 20.85 0.29 -10.66
C ASN A 683 21.84 0.19 -9.51
N ILE A 684 23.12 0.09 -9.82
CA ILE A 684 24.22 0.10 -8.84
C ILE A 684 25.18 1.23 -9.24
N SER A 685 25.40 2.21 -8.38
CA SER A 685 26.28 3.34 -8.72
C SER A 685 26.96 3.98 -7.51
N GLY A 686 28.13 4.58 -7.73
CA GLY A 686 28.90 5.30 -6.73
C GLY A 686 29.74 4.39 -5.83
N ASP A 687 30.84 4.95 -5.33
CA ASP A 687 31.87 4.22 -4.59
C ASP A 687 31.30 3.44 -3.40
N GLY A 688 31.64 2.15 -3.35
CA GLY A 688 31.26 1.24 -2.26
C GLY A 688 29.84 0.68 -2.38
N SER A 689 29.07 1.08 -3.40
CA SER A 689 27.76 0.51 -3.67
C SER A 689 27.90 -0.91 -4.22
N ALA A 690 27.27 -1.88 -3.57
CA ALA A 690 27.44 -3.28 -3.95
C ALA A 690 26.17 -4.14 -3.81
N ILE A 691 25.98 -5.04 -4.75
CA ILE A 691 25.04 -6.17 -4.62
C ILE A 691 25.85 -7.46 -4.60
N SER A 692 25.76 -8.22 -3.50
CA SER A 692 26.37 -9.56 -3.37
C SER A 692 25.31 -10.65 -3.38
N THR A 693 25.38 -11.60 -4.32
CA THR A 693 24.36 -12.67 -4.43
C THR A 693 24.96 -14.00 -4.90
N ASN A 694 24.24 -15.13 -4.73
CA ASN A 694 24.75 -16.40 -5.25
C ASN A 694 24.53 -16.54 -6.75
N SER A 695 23.47 -15.97 -7.30
CA SER A 695 23.11 -16.08 -8.72
C SER A 695 22.21 -14.93 -9.15
N VAL A 696 22.35 -14.50 -10.40
CA VAL A 696 21.49 -13.49 -11.02
C VAL A 696 20.77 -14.11 -12.22
N SER A 697 19.47 -13.83 -12.38
CA SER A 697 18.70 -14.31 -13.54
C SER A 697 17.80 -13.22 -14.10
N PHE A 698 17.85 -13.00 -15.41
CA PHE A 698 16.96 -12.10 -16.13
C PHE A 698 15.91 -12.94 -16.87
N GLY A 699 14.62 -12.61 -16.70
CA GLY A 699 13.54 -13.18 -17.54
C GLY A 699 13.09 -14.62 -17.23
N LYS A 700 13.59 -15.29 -16.16
CA LYS A 700 13.27 -16.70 -15.89
C LYS A 700 13.09 -17.05 -14.41
N THR A 701 12.10 -17.89 -14.09
CA THR A 701 11.93 -18.56 -12.78
C THR A 701 11.78 -20.08 -12.81
N SER A 702 11.47 -20.73 -13.95
CA SER A 702 11.40 -22.20 -14.00
C SER A 702 11.53 -22.77 -15.42
N THR A 703 12.00 -24.02 -15.50
CA THR A 703 12.50 -24.73 -16.68
C THR A 703 11.46 -25.15 -17.74
N THR A 704 10.20 -24.68 -17.71
CA THR A 704 9.16 -25.23 -18.62
C THR A 704 8.16 -24.24 -19.24
N THR A 705 8.27 -22.92 -19.05
CA THR A 705 7.38 -21.96 -19.74
C THR A 705 8.08 -20.62 -19.95
N PHE A 706 8.27 -20.24 -21.22
CA PHE A 706 8.86 -18.97 -21.64
C PHE A 706 7.94 -17.79 -21.30
N THR A 707 8.54 -16.66 -20.95
CA THR A 707 7.90 -15.57 -20.22
C THR A 707 7.70 -14.36 -21.14
N PHE A 708 6.44 -14.08 -21.47
CA PHE A 708 5.96 -13.02 -22.37
C PHE A 708 6.24 -11.61 -21.83
N GLY A 709 6.64 -10.65 -22.68
CA GLY A 709 6.54 -9.20 -22.43
C GLY A 709 7.29 -8.64 -21.21
N SER A 710 8.23 -9.38 -20.64
CA SER A 710 9.04 -8.96 -19.50
C SER A 710 10.26 -8.18 -19.96
N ASN A 711 10.57 -7.04 -19.32
CA ASN A 711 11.77 -6.25 -19.58
C ASN A 711 12.65 -6.22 -18.33
N ALA A 712 13.84 -6.80 -18.41
CA ALA A 712 14.83 -6.74 -17.34
C ALA A 712 15.95 -5.79 -17.75
N GLU A 713 16.22 -4.79 -16.92
CA GLU A 713 17.29 -3.82 -17.13
C GLU A 713 18.18 -3.81 -15.88
N MET A 714 19.49 -3.92 -16.08
CA MET A 714 20.46 -3.73 -15.00
C MET A 714 21.57 -2.82 -15.47
N THR A 715 21.84 -1.75 -14.71
CA THR A 715 22.95 -0.84 -14.94
C THR A 715 23.91 -0.89 -13.76
N ILE A 716 25.18 -1.23 -14.02
CA ILE A 716 26.28 -1.08 -13.07
C ILE A 716 27.13 0.10 -13.53
N ALA A 717 26.92 1.27 -12.92
CA ALA A 717 27.66 2.48 -13.24
C ALA A 717 28.96 2.58 -12.40
N ASP A 718 29.75 3.61 -12.68
CA ASP A 718 31.04 3.88 -12.05
C ASP A 718 30.97 3.79 -10.51
N GLY A 719 31.99 3.16 -9.92
CA GLY A 719 32.07 2.83 -8.49
C GLY A 719 31.13 1.70 -8.01
N GLY A 720 30.18 1.25 -8.83
CA GLY A 720 29.25 0.17 -8.52
C GLY A 720 29.84 -1.23 -8.72
N LEU A 721 29.47 -2.16 -7.85
CA LEU A 721 29.89 -3.57 -7.88
C LEU A 721 28.70 -4.54 -7.87
N LEU A 722 28.67 -5.44 -8.84
CA LEU A 722 27.85 -6.66 -8.79
C LEU A 722 28.75 -7.87 -8.51
N ASP A 723 28.60 -8.48 -7.34
CA ASP A 723 29.42 -9.60 -6.88
C ASP A 723 28.57 -10.89 -6.80
N VAL A 724 28.80 -11.81 -7.73
CA VAL A 724 27.98 -13.02 -7.92
C VAL A 724 28.81 -14.27 -7.67
N MET A 725 28.40 -15.12 -6.73
CA MET A 725 29.17 -16.32 -6.37
C MET A 725 29.22 -17.35 -7.51
N ASN A 726 28.10 -17.53 -8.22
CA ASN A 726 27.98 -18.51 -9.32
C ASN A 726 27.80 -17.79 -10.66
N ASN A 727 26.65 -17.98 -11.31
CA ASN A 727 26.41 -17.52 -12.67
C ASN A 727 25.44 -16.35 -12.72
N ILE A 728 25.61 -15.54 -13.76
CA ILE A 728 24.63 -14.58 -14.26
C ILE A 728 24.03 -15.17 -15.52
N ASP A 729 22.72 -15.36 -15.55
CA ASP A 729 22.00 -15.92 -16.69
C ASP A 729 21.02 -14.89 -17.27
N VAL A 730 21.34 -14.35 -18.45
CA VAL A 730 20.50 -13.38 -19.16
C VAL A 730 19.68 -14.10 -20.22
N HIS A 731 18.39 -14.30 -19.95
CA HIS A 731 17.48 -14.92 -20.92
C HIS A 731 16.73 -13.88 -21.74
N HIS A 732 16.36 -12.75 -21.14
CA HIS A 732 15.78 -11.57 -21.81
C HIS A 732 16.22 -10.32 -21.07
N GLY A 733 16.54 -9.24 -21.77
CA GLY A 733 16.83 -7.93 -21.19
C GLY A 733 18.24 -7.42 -21.43
N LEU A 734 18.49 -6.24 -20.88
CA LEU A 734 19.70 -5.46 -21.06
C LEU A 734 20.55 -5.43 -19.78
N LEU A 735 21.82 -5.80 -19.91
CA LEU A 735 22.85 -5.63 -18.90
C LEU A 735 23.84 -4.56 -19.38
N THR A 736 23.89 -3.42 -18.69
CA THR A 736 24.74 -2.28 -19.03
C THR A 736 25.82 -2.09 -17.97
N LEU A 737 27.08 -2.01 -18.40
CA LEU A 737 28.17 -1.47 -17.58
C LEU A 737 28.45 -0.03 -18.00
N ASP A 738 28.43 0.90 -17.07
CA ASP A 738 28.78 2.32 -17.30
C ASP A 738 29.93 2.72 -16.37
N GLY A 739 31.08 2.03 -16.53
CA GLY A 739 32.27 2.10 -15.68
C GLY A 739 32.30 1.10 -14.52
N GLY A 740 31.20 0.38 -14.27
CA GLY A 740 31.05 -0.55 -13.15
C GLY A 740 31.86 -1.85 -13.26
N THR A 741 31.84 -2.64 -12.18
CA THR A 741 32.51 -3.95 -12.12
C THR A 741 31.52 -5.09 -11.86
N ILE A 742 31.71 -6.21 -12.57
CA ILE A 742 31.05 -7.49 -12.31
C ILE A 742 32.10 -8.51 -11.85
N ASN A 743 31.82 -9.24 -10.78
CA ASN A 743 32.50 -10.49 -10.44
C ASN A 743 31.51 -11.65 -10.58
N ALA A 744 31.85 -12.69 -11.33
CA ALA A 744 31.06 -13.91 -11.42
C ALA A 744 31.92 -15.11 -11.79
N THR A 745 31.39 -16.33 -11.66
CA THR A 745 32.02 -17.50 -12.28
C THR A 745 31.82 -17.46 -13.80
N SER A 746 30.58 -17.19 -14.24
CA SER A 746 30.22 -17.13 -15.65
C SER A 746 29.05 -16.17 -15.88
N LEU A 747 29.07 -15.48 -17.01
CA LEU A 747 27.98 -14.66 -17.55
C LEU A 747 27.50 -15.32 -18.85
N ARG A 748 26.25 -15.76 -18.88
CA ARG A 748 25.63 -16.43 -20.03
C ARG A 748 24.57 -15.57 -20.69
N LEU A 749 24.68 -15.42 -22.00
CA LEU A 749 23.70 -14.74 -22.84
C LEU A 749 22.98 -15.81 -23.67
N HIS A 750 21.77 -16.21 -23.25
CA HIS A 750 21.05 -17.36 -23.83
C HIS A 750 20.42 -17.09 -25.20
N GLY A 751 20.45 -15.83 -25.64
CA GLY A 751 19.90 -15.40 -26.92
C GLY A 751 18.39 -15.31 -27.02
N ALA A 752 17.92 -14.82 -28.17
CA ALA A 752 16.50 -14.62 -28.46
C ALA A 752 15.81 -15.93 -28.90
N GLN A 753 15.95 -17.02 -28.14
CA GLN A 753 15.22 -18.26 -28.45
C GLN A 753 13.75 -18.21 -27.96
N LEU A 754 12.85 -18.26 -28.96
CA LEU A 754 11.42 -18.64 -28.96
C LEU A 754 10.37 -17.52 -28.89
N ILE A 755 10.26 -16.77 -29.99
CA ILE A 755 8.98 -16.24 -30.48
C ILE A 755 8.12 -17.45 -30.90
N ASN A 756 6.91 -17.61 -30.35
CA ASN A 756 5.96 -18.55 -30.93
C ASN A 756 5.37 -17.91 -32.18
N PRO A 757 5.66 -18.40 -33.40
CA PRO A 757 5.23 -17.75 -34.64
C PRO A 757 3.70 -17.68 -34.83
N ASN A 758 2.91 -18.24 -33.91
CA ASN A 758 1.45 -18.26 -33.94
C ASN A 758 0.78 -17.29 -32.95
N ASP A 759 1.51 -16.50 -32.16
CA ASP A 759 0.90 -15.51 -31.24
C ASP A 759 1.11 -14.07 -31.75
N PRO A 760 0.08 -13.42 -32.35
CA PRO A 760 0.19 -12.09 -32.92
C PRO A 760 0.31 -10.95 -31.89
N ASN A 761 0.38 -11.25 -30.59
CA ASN A 761 0.54 -10.25 -29.52
C ASN A 761 1.94 -10.21 -28.88
N GLU A 762 2.94 -10.88 -29.46
CA GLU A 762 4.34 -10.83 -29.00
C GLU A 762 4.98 -9.47 -29.37
N THR A 763 5.05 -8.51 -28.43
CA THR A 763 5.59 -7.15 -28.66
C THR A 763 6.61 -6.69 -27.60
N GLY A 764 7.35 -7.60 -26.95
CA GLY A 764 8.37 -7.27 -25.95
C GLY A 764 9.76 -7.09 -26.55
N ASP A 765 10.63 -6.37 -25.84
CA ASP A 765 12.07 -6.36 -26.13
C ASP A 765 12.64 -7.76 -25.89
N THR A 766 12.93 -8.48 -26.98
CA THR A 766 13.54 -9.81 -26.96
C THR A 766 15.07 -9.73 -27.02
N THR A 767 15.64 -8.53 -26.91
CA THR A 767 17.09 -8.38 -26.92
C THR A 767 17.68 -9.00 -25.67
N VAL A 768 18.71 -9.80 -25.88
CA VAL A 768 19.63 -10.25 -24.84
C VAL A 768 20.92 -9.53 -25.16
N ALA A 769 21.22 -8.48 -24.42
CA ALA A 769 22.36 -7.63 -24.72
C ALA A 769 23.20 -7.37 -23.46
N LEU A 770 24.51 -7.48 -23.64
CA LEU A 770 25.53 -6.95 -22.75
C LEU A 770 26.15 -5.74 -23.44
N THR A 771 26.01 -4.56 -22.85
CA THR A 771 26.52 -3.31 -23.43
C THR A 771 27.38 -2.52 -22.44
N GLY A 772 28.17 -1.59 -22.96
CA GLY A 772 28.77 -0.53 -22.15
C GLY A 772 30.27 -0.66 -21.89
N THR A 773 30.79 0.20 -21.02
CA THR A 773 32.21 0.25 -20.64
C THR A 773 32.37 -0.26 -19.22
N GLY A 774 33.40 -1.06 -18.94
CA GLY A 774 33.60 -1.57 -17.58
C GLY A 774 34.46 -2.82 -17.52
N GLN A 775 34.43 -3.47 -16.36
CA GLN A 775 35.23 -4.65 -16.08
C GLN A 775 34.36 -5.85 -15.68
N ILE A 776 34.53 -6.96 -16.39
CA ILE A 776 33.85 -8.23 -16.12
C ILE A 776 34.92 -9.25 -15.71
N ASN A 777 34.91 -9.64 -14.45
CA ASN A 777 35.76 -10.68 -13.89
C ASN A 777 34.97 -12.00 -13.91
N ALA A 778 34.73 -12.55 -15.11
CA ALA A 778 33.99 -13.78 -15.34
C ALA A 778 34.29 -14.33 -16.74
N ASN A 779 34.01 -15.63 -16.95
CA ASN A 779 33.92 -16.18 -18.30
C ASN A 779 32.59 -15.73 -18.93
N ILE A 780 32.61 -15.34 -20.21
CA ILE A 780 31.42 -14.98 -20.97
C ILE A 780 31.10 -16.09 -21.98
N GLU A 781 29.87 -16.59 -21.93
CA GLU A 781 29.30 -17.54 -22.90
C GLU A 781 28.15 -16.83 -23.63
N ASN A 782 28.41 -16.39 -24.87
CA ASN A 782 27.40 -15.81 -25.74
C ASN A 782 26.73 -16.92 -26.58
N GLU A 783 25.62 -17.46 -26.08
CA GLU A 783 24.87 -18.57 -26.68
C GLU A 783 23.87 -18.13 -27.76
N GLY A 784 23.54 -16.83 -27.81
CA GLY A 784 22.69 -16.27 -28.86
C GLY A 784 22.33 -14.80 -28.71
N GLY A 785 23.02 -14.07 -27.83
CA GLY A 785 22.78 -12.66 -27.54
C GLY A 785 23.77 -11.74 -28.24
N HIS A 786 23.69 -10.46 -27.91
CA HIS A 786 24.58 -9.41 -28.38
C HIS A 786 25.58 -9.01 -27.29
N VAL A 787 26.84 -8.89 -27.68
CA VAL A 787 27.88 -8.22 -26.89
C VAL A 787 28.26 -6.96 -27.63
N GLU A 788 28.07 -5.82 -26.98
CA GLU A 788 28.13 -4.49 -27.58
C GLU A 788 29.08 -3.62 -26.74
N PRO A 789 30.40 -3.72 -26.92
CA PRO A 789 31.35 -2.93 -26.14
C PRO A 789 31.07 -1.44 -26.29
N GLY A 790 30.98 -0.72 -25.17
CA GLY A 790 30.78 0.73 -25.14
C GLY A 790 29.34 1.21 -24.96
N LEU A 791 29.20 2.47 -24.56
CA LEU A 791 28.00 3.28 -24.85
C LEU A 791 28.22 4.06 -26.17
N SER A 792 29.05 3.45 -27.02
CA SER A 792 29.38 3.80 -28.40
C SER A 792 30.07 5.16 -28.57
N ALA A 793 31.38 5.24 -28.78
CA ALA A 793 32.36 4.16 -28.78
C ALA A 793 32.84 3.79 -27.37
N GLY A 794 33.32 2.55 -27.13
CA GLY A 794 33.84 2.16 -25.82
C GLY A 794 34.66 0.88 -25.75
N VAL A 795 35.35 0.69 -24.62
CA VAL A 795 36.13 -0.52 -24.33
C VAL A 795 35.45 -1.34 -23.23
N LEU A 796 35.15 -2.60 -23.52
CA LEU A 796 34.65 -3.58 -22.55
C LEU A 796 35.77 -4.57 -22.20
N ASN A 797 36.07 -4.71 -20.91
CA ASN A 797 37.16 -5.57 -20.44
C ASN A 797 36.63 -6.85 -19.81
N VAL A 798 37.14 -8.00 -20.24
CA VAL A 798 36.79 -9.34 -19.78
C VAL A 798 38.04 -10.01 -19.20
N LEU A 799 38.13 -10.09 -17.87
CA LEU A 799 39.16 -10.84 -17.16
C LEU A 799 38.71 -12.29 -16.98
N GLY A 800 38.60 -12.98 -18.10
CA GLY A 800 38.16 -14.36 -18.22
C GLY A 800 38.19 -14.79 -19.68
N ASP A 801 37.65 -15.98 -19.97
CA ASP A 801 37.50 -16.46 -21.35
C ASP A 801 36.23 -15.88 -21.98
N TYR A 802 36.25 -15.67 -23.30
CA TYR A 802 35.10 -15.29 -24.11
C TYR A 802 34.77 -16.41 -25.09
N THR A 803 33.55 -16.92 -25.07
CA THR A 803 33.07 -17.91 -26.04
C THR A 803 31.82 -17.39 -26.73
N GLN A 804 31.88 -17.23 -28.06
CA GLN A 804 30.74 -16.94 -28.90
C GLN A 804 30.33 -18.19 -29.67
N LEU A 805 29.06 -18.57 -29.54
CA LEU A 805 28.46 -19.71 -30.24
C LEU A 805 27.80 -19.26 -31.55
N ILE A 806 27.29 -20.22 -32.31
CA ILE A 806 26.78 -20.02 -33.67
C ILE A 806 25.60 -19.03 -33.80
N GLU A 807 24.82 -18.81 -32.73
CA GLU A 807 23.72 -17.83 -32.73
C GLU A 807 24.12 -16.48 -32.09
N GLY A 808 25.34 -16.37 -31.54
CA GLY A 808 25.79 -15.16 -30.83
C GLY A 808 26.34 -14.10 -31.77
N THR A 809 26.20 -12.84 -31.38
CA THR A 809 26.68 -11.67 -32.13
C THR A 809 27.62 -10.80 -31.30
N LEU A 810 28.73 -10.39 -31.89
CA LEU A 810 29.57 -9.28 -31.42
C LEU A 810 29.27 -8.06 -32.28
N SER A 811 28.80 -6.97 -31.66
CA SER A 811 28.52 -5.70 -32.34
C SER A 811 29.65 -4.71 -32.09
N ILE A 812 30.15 -4.04 -33.14
CA ILE A 812 31.27 -3.08 -33.08
C ILE A 812 30.90 -1.81 -33.84
N GLU A 813 31.03 -0.66 -33.21
CA GLU A 813 30.83 0.66 -33.83
C GLU A 813 32.16 1.37 -34.09
N LEU A 814 32.31 1.94 -35.30
CA LEU A 814 33.51 2.67 -35.73
C LEU A 814 33.17 4.15 -35.97
N GLY A 815 33.65 5.04 -35.10
CA GLY A 815 33.49 6.49 -35.21
C GLY A 815 34.78 7.24 -35.58
N GLY A 816 35.92 6.56 -35.59
CA GLY A 816 37.25 7.06 -35.88
C GLY A 816 38.31 5.97 -35.70
N ILE A 817 39.59 6.31 -35.85
CA ILE A 817 40.71 5.34 -35.88
C ILE A 817 41.53 5.30 -34.58
N ASP A 818 41.27 6.19 -33.64
CA ASP A 818 42.12 6.38 -32.46
C ASP A 818 41.44 5.90 -31.17
N ASN A 819 41.94 4.80 -30.61
CA ASN A 819 41.59 4.30 -29.27
C ASN A 819 42.73 4.47 -28.26
N SER A 820 43.68 5.37 -28.50
CA SER A 820 44.80 5.60 -27.57
C SER A 820 44.39 6.30 -26.27
N ASP A 821 43.28 7.05 -26.28
CA ASP A 821 42.67 7.63 -25.08
C ASP A 821 41.56 6.70 -24.55
N SER A 822 41.83 6.02 -23.44
CA SER A 822 40.89 5.10 -22.80
C SER A 822 39.63 5.80 -22.25
N LEU A 823 39.64 7.13 -22.10
CA LEU A 823 38.48 7.91 -21.67
C LEU A 823 37.65 8.45 -22.84
N SER A 824 38.15 8.33 -24.06
CA SER A 824 37.47 8.81 -25.28
C SER A 824 37.83 7.94 -26.49
N PRO A 825 37.54 6.63 -26.45
CA PRO A 825 37.74 5.77 -27.60
C PRO A 825 36.89 6.24 -28.78
N GLN A 826 37.38 6.04 -30.00
CA GLN A 826 36.69 6.39 -31.24
C GLN A 826 36.03 5.20 -31.92
N TYR A 827 36.36 3.97 -31.52
CA TYR A 827 35.71 2.76 -31.98
C TYR A 827 35.58 1.76 -30.83
N ASP A 828 34.67 0.80 -30.98
CA ASP A 828 34.43 -0.21 -29.96
C ASP A 828 35.56 -1.24 -29.88
N GLN A 829 35.89 -1.64 -28.66
CA GLN A 829 36.86 -2.69 -28.42
C GLN A 829 36.40 -3.66 -27.34
N LEU A 830 36.40 -4.95 -27.68
CA LEU A 830 36.33 -6.03 -26.71
C LEU A 830 37.75 -6.48 -26.33
N SER A 831 38.10 -6.35 -25.05
CA SER A 831 39.42 -6.68 -24.52
C SER A 831 39.34 -7.87 -23.56
N ILE A 832 39.99 -8.97 -23.90
CA ILE A 832 39.88 -10.27 -23.20
C ILE A 832 41.26 -10.70 -22.67
N ASP A 833 41.34 -11.03 -21.39
CA ASP A 833 42.56 -11.57 -20.76
C ASP A 833 42.73 -13.07 -21.05
N GLY A 834 41.63 -13.80 -21.14
CA GLY A 834 41.61 -15.23 -21.47
C GLY A 834 41.65 -15.53 -22.97
N ILE A 835 41.17 -16.71 -23.33
CA ILE A 835 41.02 -17.16 -24.72
C ILE A 835 39.70 -16.62 -25.29
N ALA A 836 39.71 -16.23 -26.56
CA ALA A 836 38.51 -15.94 -27.33
C ALA A 836 38.19 -17.09 -28.30
N MET A 837 37.08 -17.81 -28.06
CA MET A 837 36.50 -18.77 -28.99
C MET A 837 35.41 -18.09 -29.81
N LEU A 838 35.59 -18.00 -31.13
CA LEU A 838 34.74 -17.27 -32.05
C LEU A 838 33.87 -18.22 -32.90
N GLY A 839 32.63 -17.79 -33.14
CA GLY A 839 31.58 -18.40 -33.96
C GLY A 839 30.49 -17.36 -34.18
N GLY A 840 29.39 -17.69 -34.85
CA GLY A 840 28.26 -16.77 -35.03
C GLY A 840 28.64 -15.50 -35.80
N ALA A 841 28.00 -14.36 -35.48
CA ALA A 841 28.12 -13.13 -36.26
C ALA A 841 29.08 -12.09 -35.65
N LEU A 842 29.81 -11.39 -36.53
CA LEU A 842 30.38 -10.06 -36.26
C LEU A 842 29.53 -9.04 -37.02
N ASP A 843 28.98 -8.05 -36.31
CA ASP A 843 28.24 -6.94 -36.90
C ASP A 843 28.99 -5.63 -36.67
N VAL A 844 29.29 -4.91 -37.75
CA VAL A 844 30.04 -3.66 -37.71
C VAL A 844 29.19 -2.54 -38.27
N SER A 845 29.16 -1.40 -37.57
CA SER A 845 28.47 -0.20 -38.04
C SER A 845 29.33 1.06 -37.91
N LEU A 846 28.98 2.09 -38.68
CA LEU A 846 29.70 3.36 -38.69
C LEU A 846 28.97 4.36 -37.78
N LEU A 847 29.73 4.97 -36.86
CA LEU A 847 29.24 5.90 -35.86
C LEU A 847 29.51 7.35 -36.26
N ASP A 848 28.62 8.26 -35.88
CA ASP A 848 28.82 9.71 -36.00
C ASP A 848 29.17 10.30 -34.63
N LEU A 849 30.44 10.66 -34.42
CA LEU A 849 30.92 11.31 -33.20
C LEU A 849 30.69 12.83 -33.18
N GLY A 850 29.85 13.36 -34.07
CA GLY A 850 29.47 14.78 -34.17
C GLY A 850 30.08 15.52 -35.35
N SER A 851 30.82 14.85 -36.23
CA SER A 851 31.42 15.41 -37.45
C SER A 851 30.82 14.85 -38.75
N GLY A 852 29.74 14.08 -38.64
CA GLY A 852 29.20 13.25 -39.72
C GLY A 852 29.61 11.79 -39.53
N VAL A 853 28.82 10.88 -40.10
CA VAL A 853 29.09 9.44 -40.11
C VAL A 853 30.52 9.19 -40.55
N PHE A 854 31.27 8.42 -39.76
CA PHE A 854 32.65 8.08 -40.04
C PHE A 854 32.78 7.44 -41.43
N ALA A 855 33.78 7.89 -42.20
CA ALA A 855 34.04 7.40 -43.55
C ALA A 855 35.45 6.78 -43.58
N PRO A 856 35.56 5.44 -43.47
CA PRO A 856 36.84 4.76 -43.47
C PRO A 856 37.66 5.05 -44.74
N GLN A 857 38.97 5.20 -44.58
CA GLN A 857 39.94 5.52 -45.63
C GLN A 857 40.94 4.39 -45.84
N LEU A 858 41.51 4.29 -47.04
CA LEU A 858 42.56 3.31 -47.35
C LEU A 858 43.70 3.35 -46.32
N GLY A 859 43.98 2.21 -45.70
CA GLY A 859 45.02 2.05 -44.68
C GLY A 859 44.55 2.29 -43.24
N ASP A 860 43.27 2.61 -43.02
CA ASP A 860 42.70 2.62 -41.67
C ASP A 860 42.68 1.20 -41.09
N THR A 861 43.01 1.08 -39.81
CA THR A 861 43.11 -0.20 -39.07
C THR A 861 42.42 -0.08 -37.73
N PHE A 862 41.53 -1.02 -37.42
CA PHE A 862 40.75 -1.07 -36.18
C PHE A 862 41.05 -2.34 -35.40
N GLY A 863 41.74 -2.23 -34.26
CA GLY A 863 41.98 -3.35 -33.34
C GLY A 863 40.78 -3.59 -32.42
N PHE A 864 39.67 -4.05 -33.00
CA PHE A 864 38.36 -4.13 -32.32
C PHE A 864 38.24 -5.28 -31.32
N LEU A 865 39.08 -6.30 -31.42
CA LEU A 865 39.07 -7.45 -30.53
C LEU A 865 40.49 -7.83 -30.12
N SER A 866 40.72 -8.02 -28.81
CA SER A 866 41.99 -8.53 -28.29
C SER A 866 41.76 -9.67 -27.29
N ALA A 867 42.61 -10.68 -27.34
CA ALA A 867 42.59 -11.86 -26.47
C ALA A 867 44.02 -12.28 -26.11
N THR A 868 44.42 -12.09 -24.85
CA THR A 868 45.78 -12.44 -24.39
C THR A 868 46.01 -13.96 -24.39
N GLY A 869 44.98 -14.76 -24.18
CA GLY A 869 45.02 -16.22 -24.35
C GLY A 869 45.05 -16.68 -25.82
N GLY A 870 44.86 -15.76 -26.78
CA GLY A 870 44.75 -16.05 -28.21
C GLY A 870 43.33 -16.40 -28.67
N PHE A 871 43.21 -16.74 -29.94
CA PHE A 871 41.92 -17.02 -30.61
C PHE A 871 41.78 -18.50 -30.98
N GLY A 872 40.54 -18.99 -30.97
CA GLY A 872 40.13 -20.25 -31.60
C GLY A 872 38.82 -20.08 -32.35
N GLY A 873 38.63 -20.78 -33.47
CA GLY A 873 37.47 -20.57 -34.35
C GLY A 873 37.57 -19.26 -35.16
N MET A 874 36.50 -18.93 -35.87
CA MET A 874 36.29 -17.69 -36.66
C MET A 874 34.80 -17.34 -36.61
N PHE A 875 34.45 -16.09 -36.93
CA PHE A 875 33.05 -15.73 -37.15
C PHE A 875 32.48 -16.51 -38.35
N ASP A 876 31.26 -17.01 -38.19
CA ASP A 876 30.52 -17.71 -39.25
C ASP A 876 29.89 -16.71 -40.24
N GLU A 877 29.54 -15.52 -39.76
CA GLU A 877 28.99 -14.41 -40.54
C GLU A 877 29.69 -13.09 -40.18
N VAL A 878 30.05 -12.30 -41.18
CA VAL A 878 30.74 -11.01 -41.00
C VAL A 878 29.96 -9.94 -41.76
N ASN A 879 29.21 -9.13 -41.03
CA ASN A 879 28.35 -8.07 -41.53
C ASN A 879 29.09 -6.73 -41.42
N LEU A 880 29.46 -6.16 -42.56
CA LEU A 880 30.29 -4.96 -42.62
C LEU A 880 29.56 -3.83 -43.34
N PRO A 881 29.78 -2.56 -42.93
CA PRO A 881 29.16 -1.43 -43.58
C PRO A 881 29.82 -1.19 -44.95
N PRO A 882 29.07 -0.66 -45.94
CA PRO A 882 29.62 -0.43 -47.27
C PRO A 882 30.74 0.62 -47.23
N LEU A 883 31.81 0.36 -47.99
CA LEU A 883 32.93 1.30 -48.16
C LEU A 883 32.78 2.17 -49.41
N PRO A 884 33.50 3.32 -49.48
CA PRO A 884 33.67 4.06 -50.72
C PRO A 884 34.19 3.19 -51.87
N THR A 885 33.80 3.50 -53.11
CA THR A 885 34.20 2.73 -54.30
C THR A 885 35.71 2.57 -54.41
N GLY A 886 36.17 1.34 -54.64
CA GLY A 886 37.60 1.00 -54.77
C GLY A 886 38.28 0.62 -53.45
N LEU A 887 37.52 0.50 -52.36
CA LEU A 887 38.00 0.02 -51.06
C LEU A 887 37.24 -1.23 -50.65
N ASP A 888 37.91 -2.12 -49.93
CA ASP A 888 37.32 -3.30 -49.31
C ASP A 888 37.77 -3.46 -47.86
N TRP A 889 37.04 -4.28 -47.12
CA TRP A 889 37.39 -4.66 -45.75
C TRP A 889 38.19 -5.95 -45.73
N GLN A 890 39.31 -5.93 -45.01
CA GLN A 890 40.10 -7.14 -44.74
C GLN A 890 40.12 -7.43 -43.25
N LEU A 891 39.67 -8.62 -42.85
CA LEU A 891 39.80 -9.12 -41.49
C LEU A 891 41.18 -9.79 -41.33
N SER A 892 42.08 -9.19 -40.55
CA SER A 892 43.46 -9.66 -40.42
C SER A 892 43.79 -10.08 -38.97
N PRO A 893 44.32 -11.30 -38.74
CA PRO A 893 44.80 -11.71 -37.43
C PRO A 893 46.18 -11.12 -37.13
N GLY A 894 46.34 -10.53 -35.95
CA GLY A 894 47.61 -9.99 -35.45
C GLY A 894 48.17 -10.75 -34.24
N GLY A 895 47.89 -12.05 -34.14
CA GLY A 895 48.35 -12.93 -33.05
C GLY A 895 47.43 -12.89 -31.83
N GLN A 896 47.42 -11.78 -31.09
CA GLN A 896 46.55 -11.57 -29.91
C GLN A 896 45.46 -10.52 -30.13
N SER A 897 45.39 -9.95 -31.33
CA SER A 897 44.33 -9.02 -31.73
C SER A 897 43.78 -9.41 -33.10
N LEU A 898 42.49 -9.18 -33.32
CA LEU A 898 41.91 -9.14 -34.66
C LEU A 898 41.78 -7.69 -35.10
N PHE A 899 42.10 -7.46 -36.37
CA PHE A 899 42.07 -6.16 -36.99
C PHE A 899 41.08 -6.16 -38.14
N LEU A 900 40.30 -5.08 -38.25
CA LEU A 900 39.61 -4.74 -39.47
C LEU A 900 40.44 -3.69 -40.20
N ASN A 901 40.85 -3.97 -41.43
CA ASN A 901 41.68 -3.09 -42.25
C ASN A 901 40.90 -2.61 -43.46
N VAL A 902 41.03 -1.34 -43.81
CA VAL A 902 40.54 -0.81 -45.08
C VAL A 902 41.63 -0.96 -46.12
N VAL A 903 41.41 -1.85 -47.09
CA VAL A 903 42.34 -2.15 -48.17
C VAL A 903 41.79 -1.66 -49.52
N SER A 904 42.59 -1.76 -50.57
CA SER A 904 42.09 -1.54 -51.92
C SER A 904 41.18 -2.71 -52.31
N SER A 905 40.07 -2.43 -52.98
CA SER A 905 39.28 -3.48 -53.63
C SER A 905 39.89 -3.79 -54.99
N TYR A 906 40.10 -5.07 -55.26
CA TYR A 906 40.60 -5.57 -56.53
C TYR A 906 39.54 -6.43 -57.18
N THR A 907 39.22 -6.14 -58.44
CA THR A 907 38.30 -6.95 -59.25
C THR A 907 38.97 -8.20 -59.81
N ALA A 908 40.30 -8.23 -59.83
CA ALA A 908 41.10 -9.30 -60.42
C ALA A 908 41.89 -10.13 -59.39
N ASP A 909 41.54 -9.99 -58.12
CA ASP A 909 41.88 -10.92 -57.04
C ASP A 909 40.92 -12.11 -57.19
N PHE A 910 41.41 -13.18 -57.80
CA PHE A 910 40.62 -14.33 -58.22
C PHE A 910 40.69 -15.48 -57.20
N ASP A 911 41.70 -15.53 -56.33
CA ASP A 911 41.73 -16.47 -55.20
C ASP A 911 41.21 -15.87 -53.88
N ASP A 912 40.76 -14.62 -53.90
CA ASP A 912 40.20 -13.85 -52.78
C ASP A 912 41.19 -13.72 -51.60
N ASP A 913 42.49 -13.68 -51.88
CA ASP A 913 43.54 -13.61 -50.86
C ASP A 913 43.94 -12.16 -50.45
N GLY A 914 43.39 -11.18 -51.16
CA GLY A 914 43.51 -9.75 -50.90
C GLY A 914 44.63 -9.05 -51.66
N ASP A 915 45.32 -9.74 -52.58
CA ASP A 915 46.21 -9.10 -53.53
C ASP A 915 45.94 -9.53 -55.00
N VAL A 916 46.73 -9.01 -55.94
CA VAL A 916 46.61 -9.37 -57.37
C VAL A 916 47.99 -9.72 -57.86
N ASP A 917 48.29 -11.02 -57.88
CA ASP A 917 49.61 -11.55 -58.15
C ASP A 917 49.64 -12.74 -59.16
N GLY A 918 50.69 -13.56 -59.12
CA GLY A 918 50.85 -14.69 -60.03
C GLY A 918 49.91 -15.87 -59.75
N ASP A 919 49.37 -15.97 -58.54
CA ASP A 919 48.44 -17.03 -58.15
C ASP A 919 47.03 -16.75 -58.72
N ASP A 920 46.58 -15.48 -58.72
CA ASP A 920 45.39 -15.04 -59.47
C ASP A 920 45.52 -15.27 -60.96
N LEU A 921 46.69 -14.95 -61.53
CA LEU A 921 46.94 -15.19 -62.94
C LEU A 921 46.77 -16.68 -63.27
N SER A 922 47.21 -17.55 -62.37
CA SER A 922 47.10 -19.00 -62.54
C SER A 922 45.64 -19.43 -62.55
N LEU A 923 44.80 -18.86 -61.68
CA LEU A 923 43.34 -19.11 -61.69
C LEU A 923 42.65 -18.56 -62.95
N TRP A 924 43.04 -17.39 -63.41
CA TRP A 924 42.53 -16.84 -64.66
C TRP A 924 42.92 -17.72 -65.86
N GLU A 925 44.18 -18.17 -65.94
CA GLU A 925 44.65 -19.08 -66.99
C GLU A 925 43.87 -20.41 -67.01
N GLU A 926 43.51 -20.93 -65.83
CA GLU A 926 42.69 -22.15 -65.68
C GLU A 926 41.19 -21.93 -66.02
N SER A 927 40.72 -20.69 -65.96
CA SER A 927 39.30 -20.33 -66.20
C SER A 927 39.05 -19.79 -67.61
N PHE A 928 40.10 -19.31 -68.29
CA PHE A 928 40.03 -18.63 -69.58
C PHE A 928 39.25 -19.42 -70.65
N GLY A 929 38.14 -18.84 -71.10
CA GLY A 929 37.25 -19.41 -72.11
C GLY A 929 36.49 -20.67 -71.68
N MET A 930 36.48 -21.02 -70.40
CA MET A 930 35.85 -22.24 -69.86
C MET A 930 34.67 -21.97 -68.93
N ASN A 931 34.78 -20.98 -68.03
CA ASN A 931 33.76 -20.60 -67.06
C ASN A 931 33.94 -19.12 -66.69
N ALA A 932 33.27 -18.65 -65.63
CA ALA A 932 33.31 -17.27 -65.13
C ALA A 932 34.02 -17.17 -63.77
N ASN A 933 34.91 -18.12 -63.45
CA ASN A 933 35.56 -18.16 -62.13
C ASN A 933 36.64 -17.08 -61.96
N ALA A 934 37.09 -16.45 -63.04
CA ALA A 934 38.00 -15.31 -63.05
C ALA A 934 37.43 -14.17 -63.90
N ASP A 935 36.15 -13.85 -63.65
CA ASP A 935 35.36 -12.81 -64.33
C ASP A 935 35.43 -11.50 -63.52
N ALA A 936 36.42 -10.67 -63.83
CA ALA A 936 36.68 -9.42 -63.12
C ALA A 936 35.74 -8.29 -63.54
N ASP A 937 35.22 -8.30 -64.78
CA ASP A 937 34.28 -7.27 -65.25
C ASP A 937 32.79 -7.64 -65.12
N LEU A 938 32.53 -8.83 -64.56
CA LEU A 938 31.22 -9.39 -64.21
C LEU A 938 30.30 -9.58 -65.42
N ASP A 939 30.86 -9.87 -66.60
CA ASP A 939 30.09 -10.07 -67.84
C ASP A 939 29.64 -11.53 -68.08
N GLY A 940 30.08 -12.43 -67.22
CA GLY A 940 29.67 -13.83 -67.16
C GLY A 940 30.60 -14.81 -67.88
N ASP A 941 31.79 -14.38 -68.31
CA ASP A 941 32.86 -15.25 -68.78
C ASP A 941 34.26 -14.80 -68.28
N SER A 942 35.27 -15.66 -68.44
CA SER A 942 36.67 -15.32 -68.14
C SER A 942 37.43 -15.18 -69.46
N ASP A 943 37.67 -13.95 -69.90
CA ASP A 943 38.27 -13.61 -71.18
C ASP A 943 39.42 -12.59 -71.09
N GLY A 944 39.79 -11.99 -72.21
CA GLY A 944 40.90 -11.04 -72.28
C GLY A 944 40.63 -9.71 -71.57
N ASN A 945 39.38 -9.36 -71.28
CA ASN A 945 39.00 -8.18 -70.50
C ASN A 945 39.31 -8.37 -69.02
N ASP A 946 39.11 -9.57 -68.49
CA ASP A 946 39.46 -9.92 -67.11
C ASP A 946 40.97 -9.98 -66.92
N PHE A 947 41.69 -10.54 -67.90
CA PHE A 947 43.14 -10.45 -67.90
C PHE A 947 43.64 -9.01 -67.93
N LEU A 948 42.92 -8.11 -68.61
CA LEU A 948 43.26 -6.70 -68.63
C LEU A 948 42.95 -6.02 -67.30
N ALA A 949 41.95 -6.49 -66.54
CA ALA A 949 41.73 -6.08 -65.15
C ALA A 949 42.90 -6.55 -64.27
N TRP A 950 43.26 -7.84 -64.34
CA TRP A 950 44.43 -8.41 -63.67
C TRP A 950 45.71 -7.64 -64.00
N GLN A 951 46.01 -7.37 -65.27
CA GLN A 951 47.20 -6.59 -65.65
C GLN A 951 47.23 -5.16 -65.10
N ARG A 952 46.07 -4.56 -64.87
CA ARG A 952 45.95 -3.20 -64.34
C ARG A 952 46.08 -3.16 -62.83
N GLU A 953 45.64 -4.22 -62.16
CA GLU A 953 45.61 -4.34 -60.71
C GLU A 953 46.84 -5.07 -60.17
N PHE A 954 47.55 -5.82 -61.03
CA PHE A 954 48.76 -6.58 -60.71
C PHE A 954 49.79 -5.69 -60.03
N ALA A 955 49.98 -5.96 -58.74
CA ALA A 955 50.91 -5.27 -57.88
C ALA A 955 51.72 -6.33 -57.16
N PRO A 956 52.92 -6.70 -57.64
CA PRO A 956 53.71 -7.74 -56.98
C PRO A 956 54.00 -7.28 -55.54
N SER A 957 53.43 -7.98 -54.56
CA SER A 957 53.62 -7.69 -53.14
C SER A 957 55.12 -7.52 -52.83
N PRO A 958 55.57 -6.39 -52.24
CA PRO A 958 56.94 -6.29 -51.78
C PRO A 958 57.11 -7.31 -50.65
N SER A 959 58.08 -8.21 -50.81
CA SER A 959 58.37 -9.27 -49.84
C SER A 959 58.62 -8.67 -48.45
N THR A 960 57.61 -8.67 -47.59
CA THR A 960 57.76 -8.31 -46.18
C THR A 960 58.30 -9.53 -45.45
N SER A 961 59.58 -9.48 -45.11
CA SER A 961 60.18 -10.49 -44.24
C SER A 961 59.52 -10.38 -42.86
N VAL A 962 58.59 -11.28 -42.55
CA VAL A 962 58.17 -11.50 -41.16
C VAL A 962 59.34 -12.13 -40.43
N ALA A 963 60.02 -11.35 -39.59
CA ALA A 963 60.95 -11.88 -38.62
C ALA A 963 60.15 -12.61 -37.53
N LEU A 964 59.76 -13.86 -37.79
CA LEU A 964 59.36 -14.76 -36.74
C LEU A 964 60.56 -14.92 -35.80
N ALA A 965 60.43 -14.43 -34.57
CA ALA A 965 61.31 -14.84 -33.48
C ALA A 965 61.07 -16.33 -33.23
N ILE A 966 61.78 -17.18 -33.96
CA ILE A 966 61.90 -18.60 -33.68
C ILE A 966 62.61 -18.72 -32.32
N PRO A 967 62.07 -19.44 -31.32
CA PRO A 967 62.79 -19.69 -30.08
C PRO A 967 64.08 -20.43 -30.40
N GLU A 968 65.24 -19.79 -30.22
CA GLU A 968 66.52 -20.48 -30.38
C GLU A 968 66.63 -21.60 -29.34
N PRO A 969 66.92 -22.86 -29.74
CA PRO A 969 67.35 -23.85 -28.77
C PRO A 969 68.68 -23.37 -28.19
N SER A 970 68.71 -23.21 -26.88
CA SER A 970 69.89 -22.77 -26.13
C SER A 970 71.14 -23.52 -26.61
N THR A 971 72.07 -22.76 -27.17
CA THR A 971 73.38 -23.16 -27.71
C THR A 971 74.26 -23.93 -26.69
N LEU A 972 73.84 -24.01 -25.43
CA LEU A 972 74.44 -24.88 -24.40
C LEU A 972 74.18 -26.38 -24.62
N LEU A 973 73.05 -26.79 -25.20
CA LEU A 973 72.69 -28.21 -25.32
C LEU A 973 73.50 -28.92 -26.44
N LEU A 974 73.81 -28.21 -27.52
CA LEU A 974 74.65 -28.72 -28.62
C LEU A 974 76.15 -28.70 -28.29
N LEU A 975 76.60 -27.81 -27.40
CA LEU A 975 77.99 -27.80 -26.91
C LEU A 975 78.29 -28.96 -25.94
N LEU A 976 77.29 -29.39 -25.15
CA LEU A 976 77.40 -30.53 -24.22
C LEU A 976 77.45 -31.88 -24.95
N LEU A 977 76.76 -32.03 -26.08
CA LEU A 977 76.78 -33.25 -26.91
C LEU A 977 78.05 -33.36 -27.79
N ALA A 978 78.70 -32.23 -28.10
CA ALA A 978 79.96 -32.22 -28.86
C ALA A 978 81.21 -32.53 -28.02
N LEU A 979 81.12 -32.45 -26.68
CA LEU A 979 82.24 -32.65 -25.76
C LEU A 979 82.44 -34.10 -25.27
N THR A 980 81.51 -35.03 -25.54
CA THR A 980 81.60 -36.42 -25.04
C THR A 980 82.14 -37.45 -26.04
N TYR A 981 82.60 -37.06 -27.24
CA TYR A 981 83.06 -38.00 -28.29
C TYR A 981 84.53 -37.88 -28.71
N GLY A 982 85.36 -37.15 -27.96
CA GLY A 982 86.81 -37.05 -28.20
C GLY A 982 87.63 -37.50 -26.99
N THR A 983 88.43 -38.57 -27.17
CA THR A 983 89.30 -39.32 -26.21
C THR A 983 88.62 -40.59 -25.68
N THR A 984 89.13 -41.81 -25.83
CA THR A 984 90.45 -42.32 -26.21
C THR A 984 90.36 -43.80 -26.61
N PHE A 985 91.04 -44.15 -27.71
CA PHE A 985 92.00 -45.25 -27.87
C PHE A 985 91.79 -46.62 -27.16
N ARG A 986 91.77 -47.67 -28.02
CA ARG A 986 92.74 -48.79 -28.10
C ARG A 986 92.32 -50.19 -27.64
N GLU A 987 92.34 -51.09 -28.63
CA GLU A 987 92.66 -52.53 -28.58
C GLU A 987 91.80 -53.45 -27.68
N HIS A 988 91.04 -54.37 -28.30
CA HIS A 988 91.43 -55.78 -28.34
C HIS A 988 90.52 -56.63 -29.25
N ARG A 989 91.17 -57.47 -30.06
CA ARG A 989 90.59 -58.62 -30.78
C ARG A 989 89.89 -59.56 -29.78
N GLN A 990 88.69 -60.04 -30.09
CA GLN A 990 88.43 -61.42 -30.54
C GLN A 990 86.92 -61.75 -30.54
N VAL A 991 86.51 -62.47 -31.59
CA VAL A 991 85.21 -63.14 -31.76
C VAL A 991 85.15 -64.34 -30.81
N PRO A 992 83.98 -64.67 -30.21
CA PRO A 992 83.25 -65.83 -30.72
C PRO A 992 81.73 -65.66 -30.79
N LYS A 993 81.17 -66.49 -31.69
CA LYS A 993 79.75 -66.76 -31.95
C LYS A 993 79.05 -67.51 -30.80
N LEU A 994 77.73 -67.26 -30.74
CA LEU A 994 76.61 -68.13 -30.30
C LEU A 994 76.57 -68.65 -28.86
N LEU A 995 75.53 -68.23 -28.13
CA LEU A 995 74.54 -69.10 -27.47
C LEU A 995 73.32 -68.26 -27.01
N ALA A 996 72.13 -68.62 -27.48
CA ALA A 996 70.86 -68.32 -26.81
C ALA A 996 70.79 -69.13 -25.49
N PRO A 997 70.07 -68.68 -24.44
CA PRO A 997 68.62 -68.91 -24.39
C PRO A 997 67.79 -67.83 -23.65
N CYS A 998 66.47 -67.96 -23.83
CA CYS A 998 65.39 -67.27 -23.13
C CYS A 998 65.44 -67.41 -21.60
N GLY A 999 65.00 -66.35 -20.90
CA GLY A 999 64.63 -66.35 -19.49
C GLY A 999 63.45 -65.41 -19.29
N LEU A 1000 62.25 -65.94 -19.50
CA LEU A 1000 60.94 -65.31 -19.38
C LEU A 1000 60.65 -65.01 -17.90
N LEU A 1001 60.46 -63.74 -17.52
CA LEU A 1001 60.11 -63.33 -16.15
C LEU A 1001 58.69 -62.79 -16.08
N VAL A 1002 58.02 -63.22 -15.02
CA VAL A 1002 56.60 -63.09 -14.71
C VAL A 1002 56.36 -61.96 -13.70
N ALA A 1003 55.36 -61.13 -14.02
CA ALA A 1003 54.32 -60.50 -13.19
C ALA A 1003 54.58 -59.41 -12.13
N LEU A 1004 53.56 -58.51 -12.15
CA LEU A 1004 52.89 -57.73 -11.09
C LEU A 1004 53.24 -56.23 -11.00
N PHE A 1005 52.31 -55.26 -10.97
CA PHE A 1005 50.83 -55.20 -11.13
C PHE A 1005 50.41 -53.70 -11.24
N GLY A 1006 49.22 -53.42 -11.80
CA GLY A 1006 48.47 -52.15 -11.69
C GLY A 1006 48.34 -51.36 -13.01
N ALA A 1007 47.54 -51.77 -14.01
CA ALA A 1007 46.06 -51.71 -14.14
C ALA A 1007 45.53 -50.25 -14.21
N THR A 1008 44.72 -49.78 -15.17
CA THR A 1008 43.86 -50.51 -16.13
C THR A 1008 43.40 -49.60 -17.28
N TYR A 1009 43.60 -50.10 -18.52
CA TYR A 1009 42.76 -50.11 -19.73
C TYR A 1009 41.86 -48.96 -20.16
N CYS A 1010 42.04 -48.58 -21.43
CA CYS A 1010 40.95 -48.39 -22.38
C CYS A 1010 41.39 -48.96 -23.75
N PHE A 1011 40.62 -49.88 -24.33
CA PHE A 1011 40.72 -50.27 -25.74
C PHE A 1011 39.33 -50.53 -26.30
N ALA A 1012 39.22 -50.19 -27.58
CA ALA A 1012 38.00 -49.93 -28.33
C ALA A 1012 37.26 -51.18 -28.85
N ALA A 1013 36.03 -50.87 -29.28
CA ALA A 1013 35.27 -51.43 -30.40
C ALA A 1013 34.65 -52.83 -30.27
N VAL A 1014 33.36 -52.93 -30.58
CA VAL A 1014 32.85 -53.55 -31.82
C VAL A 1014 31.33 -53.36 -31.93
N GLU A 1015 30.91 -53.22 -33.18
CA GLU A 1015 29.60 -52.89 -33.73
C GLU A 1015 28.64 -54.11 -33.87
N ARG A 1016 27.33 -53.81 -33.90
CA ARG A 1016 26.16 -54.55 -34.47
C ARG A 1016 25.57 -55.79 -33.75
N TYR A 1017 24.25 -55.76 -33.48
CA TYR A 1017 23.20 -56.27 -34.41
C TYR A 1017 21.74 -56.09 -33.88
N LYS A 1018 20.88 -55.57 -34.78
CA LYS A 1018 19.44 -55.85 -35.06
C LYS A 1018 18.30 -55.66 -34.02
N THR A 1019 17.42 -54.72 -34.40
CA THR A 1019 15.94 -54.82 -34.64
C THR A 1019 15.07 -55.72 -33.76
N GLU A 1020 14.00 -55.14 -33.17
CA GLU A 1020 12.60 -55.42 -33.53
C GLU A 1020 11.61 -54.45 -32.86
N THR A 1021 10.38 -54.50 -33.37
CA THR A 1021 9.30 -53.52 -33.52
C THR A 1021 8.26 -53.47 -32.38
N GLU A 1022 7.40 -52.43 -32.45
CA GLU A 1022 6.00 -52.35 -31.96
C GLU A 1022 5.71 -52.34 -30.44
N TYR A 1023 5.33 -51.18 -29.89
CA TYR A 1023 3.93 -50.79 -29.62
C TYR A 1023 3.82 -49.32 -29.19
#